data_AF-A0A662X6F3-F1
#
_entry.id   AF-A0A662X6F3-F1
#
_cell.length_a   1.000
_cell.length_b   1.000
_cell.length_c   1.000
_cell.angle_alpha   90.00
_cell.angle_beta   90.00
_cell.angle_gamma   90.00
#
_symmetry.space_group_name_H-M   'P 1'
#
loop_
_entity.id
_entity.type
_entity.pdbx_description
1 polymer ?
#
loop_
_entity_poly.entity_id
_entity_poly.type
_entity_poly.pdbx_seq_one_letter_code
_entity_poly.pdbx_strand_id
1 'polypeptide(L)'
;MVPERYLSEEQIRQFLEQGVLVVPNVLLAEEVAVARRGLHGELAKYGVVRTTGQNLKKLSSTGGAGGILDLFYPSWRLKVAEHERVFAAMTDLWEATYAHNHPDFQHPFGDFNGKRGFMYINRVCYRVPDAISKKHGAKKARPMQRSLTPHWDCCPTSLFDSGKDTPRWRPIQCITVLTSNTESNTGGFEAVPGFHKEFAAYVAAHQPDAITEEPPTAPLRRPQVCLGDFSPLRMQEDREVIDRYQHVGCEAGSVIFFDWRIPHANSYKHVGTIPREVVYTGFLPDTPMNRAYAREQLRRYTGRLLPADHWLKDNTDARVVEEFSAHHFSALGSRLIGLHPCNAATAATATDPSASRGDPDKVAKHVVVGMSGGVDSSVAALLLKRQGYRVTGVYMKNWDPSDEEGDTACPVDAEYLDVQKVCEQLGIEAQMVNLVQSYWNSVFAPCLEGYEEGLTPNPDILCNREIKFKAFTEYATKIGADYVATGHYAALKPADSDASGSPNLFAAEDDSKDQSYFLSSVDGKAFANVLFPLGGMHKTEVRRIAANEGLCTATKKDSVGICFIGKRNFADFIHQYIPRQNGYFCTVNGQRMHLHNGFTAYTVGQGARLQGMSAKWFVVGKHKLDHSVIVAEGTRHPALFSDALFASAAQFNWMAGDVPQELRDTGRMRCFYRVRYRQDLDECTISLISNREARASASTLHDWQPEPLASHGDEDEKERQKKSYLRVDFDHPQRGVTPEQALVLYRADGLCYGGGPIAAAGQTYFEQKKPLAANVHDWRRQ
;
A
#
# COMPACT_ATOMS: atom_id res chain seq x y z
N MET A 1 -43.21 10.63 9.64
CA MET A 1 -42.95 12.07 9.39
C MET A 1 -41.73 12.43 10.20
N VAL A 2 -40.73 13.08 9.60
CA VAL A 2 -39.55 13.57 10.35
C VAL A 2 -40.05 14.67 11.30
N PRO A 3 -39.70 14.67 12.60
CA PRO A 3 -40.08 15.74 13.50
C PRO A 3 -39.62 17.09 12.96
N GLU A 4 -40.35 18.16 13.26
CA GLU A 4 -40.01 19.53 12.81
C GLU A 4 -38.57 19.90 13.23
N ARG A 5 -38.16 19.43 14.41
CA ARG A 5 -36.81 19.50 14.95
C ARG A 5 -36.51 18.33 15.88
N TYR A 6 -35.33 17.74 15.75
CA TYR A 6 -34.82 16.60 16.53
C TYR A 6 -33.67 16.99 17.46
N LEU A 7 -32.74 17.84 17.00
CA LEU A 7 -31.62 18.34 17.80
C LEU A 7 -32.03 19.54 18.66
N SER A 8 -31.53 19.58 19.90
CA SER A 8 -31.71 20.75 20.76
C SER A 8 -30.92 21.96 20.24
N GLU A 9 -31.32 23.16 20.65
CA GLU A 9 -30.55 24.39 20.38
C GLU A 9 -29.09 24.27 20.82
N GLU A 10 -28.87 23.65 21.98
CA GLU A 10 -27.53 23.46 22.53
C GLU A 10 -26.68 22.52 21.67
N GLN A 11 -27.27 21.45 21.12
CA GLN A 11 -26.56 20.55 20.21
C GLN A 11 -26.21 21.23 18.88
N ILE A 12 -27.11 22.05 18.34
CA ILE A 12 -26.83 22.84 17.14
C ILE A 12 -25.72 23.85 17.41
N ARG A 13 -25.79 24.59 18.52
CA ARG A 13 -24.75 25.53 18.95
C ARG A 13 -23.40 24.84 19.11
N GLN A 14 -23.37 23.67 19.74
CA GLN A 14 -22.17 22.85 19.87
C GLN A 14 -21.58 22.50 18.49
N PHE A 15 -22.41 22.06 17.53
CA PHE A 15 -21.93 21.74 16.19
C PHE A 15 -21.40 22.98 15.45
N LEU A 16 -22.08 24.13 15.53
CA LEU A 16 -21.60 25.37 14.94
C LEU A 16 -20.25 25.80 15.54
N GLU A 17 -20.05 25.55 16.84
CA GLU A 17 -18.82 25.92 17.54
C GLU A 17 -17.66 24.98 17.27
N GLN A 18 -17.91 23.67 17.27
CA GLN A 18 -16.89 22.62 17.28
C GLN A 18 -16.76 21.88 15.94
N GLY A 19 -17.74 21.99 15.05
CA GLY A 19 -17.81 21.25 13.79
C GLY A 19 -17.92 19.73 13.97
N VAL A 20 -18.03 19.24 15.21
CA VAL A 20 -18.19 17.84 15.59
C VAL A 20 -19.27 17.75 16.65
N LEU A 21 -20.20 16.82 16.49
CA LEU A 21 -21.30 16.57 17.42
C LEU A 21 -21.52 15.07 17.60
N VAL A 22 -21.55 14.61 18.85
CA VAL A 22 -21.97 13.24 19.18
C VAL A 22 -23.39 13.30 19.71
N VAL A 23 -24.31 12.63 19.01
CA VAL A 23 -25.71 12.52 19.45
C VAL A 23 -25.90 11.12 20.05
N PRO A 24 -26.14 11.00 21.36
CA PRO A 24 -26.32 9.70 22.00
C PRO A 24 -27.71 9.11 21.73
N ASN A 25 -27.83 7.78 21.86
CA ASN A 25 -29.11 7.05 21.81
C ASN A 25 -29.94 7.30 20.54
N VAL A 26 -29.27 7.57 19.41
CA VAL A 26 -29.93 7.72 18.11
C VAL A 26 -30.45 6.39 17.61
N LEU A 27 -29.71 5.30 17.83
CA LEU A 27 -30.22 3.93 17.71
C LEU A 27 -30.52 3.40 19.12
N LEU A 28 -31.62 2.68 19.27
CA LEU A 28 -31.96 1.98 20.50
C LEU A 28 -31.08 0.73 20.66
N ALA A 29 -30.97 0.23 21.89
CA ALA A 29 -30.10 -0.91 22.21
C ALA A 29 -30.47 -2.16 21.40
N GLU A 30 -31.76 -2.39 21.15
CA GLU A 30 -32.26 -3.48 20.32
C GLU A 30 -31.89 -3.31 18.84
N GLU A 31 -31.90 -2.09 18.32
CA GLU A 31 -31.51 -1.79 16.93
C GLU A 31 -30.01 -2.00 16.74
N VAL A 32 -29.20 -1.56 17.71
CA VAL A 32 -27.77 -1.86 17.78
C VAL A 32 -27.55 -3.37 17.81
N ALA A 33 -28.27 -4.10 18.66
CA ALA A 33 -28.14 -5.54 18.76
C ALA A 33 -28.52 -6.27 17.45
N VAL A 34 -29.56 -5.81 16.74
CA VAL A 34 -29.95 -6.32 15.42
C VAL A 34 -28.84 -6.07 14.39
N ALA A 35 -28.33 -4.83 14.30
CA ALA A 35 -27.27 -4.47 13.36
C ALA A 35 -26.00 -5.28 13.61
N ARG A 36 -25.59 -5.45 14.88
CA ARG A 36 -24.44 -6.27 15.25
C ARG A 36 -24.62 -7.74 14.91
N ARG A 37 -25.79 -8.33 15.19
CA ARG A 37 -26.09 -9.71 14.76
C ARG A 37 -26.00 -9.86 13.26
N GLY A 38 -26.50 -8.89 12.49
CA GLY A 38 -26.40 -8.85 11.04
C GLY A 38 -24.94 -8.80 10.56
N LEU A 39 -24.14 -7.87 11.11
CA LEU A 39 -22.71 -7.77 10.82
C LEU A 39 -21.97 -9.07 11.12
N HIS A 40 -22.18 -9.65 12.32
CA HIS A 40 -21.52 -10.89 12.71
C HIS A 40 -21.98 -12.09 11.86
N GLY A 41 -23.23 -12.09 11.39
CA GLY A 41 -23.74 -13.05 10.42
C GLY A 41 -22.99 -12.96 9.08
N GLU A 42 -22.82 -11.75 8.54
CA GLU A 42 -22.01 -11.55 7.32
C GLU A 42 -20.55 -11.98 7.55
N LEU A 43 -19.92 -11.56 8.64
CA LEU A 43 -18.56 -11.99 8.97
C LEU A 43 -18.43 -13.53 8.98
N ALA A 44 -19.40 -14.23 9.58
CA ALA A 44 -19.39 -15.69 9.63
C ALA A 44 -19.51 -16.34 8.25
N LYS A 45 -20.36 -15.82 7.35
CA LYS A 45 -20.51 -16.34 5.97
C LYS A 45 -19.21 -16.33 5.18
N TYR A 46 -18.37 -15.33 5.41
CA TYR A 46 -17.07 -15.19 4.75
C TYR A 46 -15.92 -15.86 5.52
N GLY A 47 -16.25 -16.64 6.56
CA GLY A 47 -15.29 -17.35 7.39
C GLY A 47 -14.41 -16.41 8.21
N VAL A 48 -14.89 -15.20 8.54
CA VAL A 48 -14.16 -14.28 9.39
C VAL A 48 -14.24 -14.72 10.83
N VAL A 49 -13.09 -15.03 11.41
CA VAL A 49 -13.00 -15.44 12.81
C VAL A 49 -13.05 -14.19 13.68
N ARG A 50 -14.18 -13.97 14.37
CA ARG A 50 -14.45 -12.75 15.15
C ARG A 50 -13.40 -12.44 16.23
N THR A 51 -12.83 -13.48 16.83
CA THR A 51 -11.81 -13.35 17.87
C THR A 51 -10.43 -13.02 17.33
N THR A 52 -10.22 -13.02 16.01
CA THR A 52 -8.88 -12.89 15.41
C THR A 52 -8.83 -11.93 14.22
N GLY A 53 -9.96 -11.63 13.59
CA GLY A 53 -10.01 -10.91 12.32
C GLY A 53 -9.45 -11.72 11.14
N GLN A 54 -9.15 -13.01 11.30
CA GLN A 54 -8.71 -13.85 10.19
C GLN A 54 -9.75 -13.84 9.06
N ASN A 55 -9.31 -13.81 7.80
CA ASN A 55 -10.13 -13.68 6.58
C ASN A 55 -10.82 -12.32 6.35
N LEU A 56 -10.61 -11.30 7.20
CA LEU A 56 -11.23 -9.98 7.01
C LEU A 56 -10.91 -9.36 5.64
N LYS A 57 -9.69 -9.57 5.13
CA LYS A 57 -9.25 -9.14 3.79
C LYS A 57 -10.14 -9.64 2.64
N LYS A 58 -10.91 -10.72 2.82
CA LYS A 58 -11.85 -11.22 1.80
C LYS A 58 -13.05 -10.30 1.61
N LEU A 59 -13.36 -9.49 2.61
CA LEU A 59 -14.49 -8.56 2.64
C LEU A 59 -14.03 -7.10 2.44
N SER A 60 -12.81 -6.88 1.95
CA SER A 60 -12.21 -5.54 1.99
C SER A 60 -11.32 -5.28 0.79
N SER A 61 -11.76 -4.33 -0.04
CA SER A 61 -11.01 -3.70 -1.13
C SER A 61 -9.75 -2.96 -0.65
N THR A 62 -9.66 -2.64 0.64
CA THR A 62 -8.46 -2.07 1.27
C THR A 62 -7.54 -3.14 1.85
N GLY A 63 -7.77 -4.42 1.56
CA GLY A 63 -7.00 -5.54 2.11
C GLY A 63 -7.18 -5.73 3.62
N GLY A 64 -8.22 -5.12 4.20
CA GLY A 64 -8.52 -5.09 5.63
C GLY A 64 -8.05 -3.81 6.34
N ALA A 65 -7.38 -2.88 5.65
CA ALA A 65 -6.83 -1.66 6.25
C ALA A 65 -7.92 -0.85 6.97
N GLY A 66 -7.59 -0.32 8.15
CA GLY A 66 -8.53 0.35 9.07
C GLY A 66 -9.71 -0.51 9.56
N GLY A 67 -9.76 -1.81 9.25
CA GLY A 67 -10.94 -2.66 9.47
C GLY A 67 -12.09 -2.35 8.52
N ILE A 68 -11.85 -1.69 7.39
CA ILE A 68 -12.89 -1.25 6.45
C ILE A 68 -13.38 -2.43 5.61
N LEU A 69 -14.70 -2.62 5.53
CA LEU A 69 -15.38 -3.72 4.85
C LEU A 69 -16.32 -3.21 3.75
N ASP A 70 -16.27 -3.87 2.60
CA ASP A 70 -17.17 -3.68 1.47
C ASP A 70 -18.49 -4.45 1.70
N LEU A 71 -19.27 -3.94 2.65
CA LEU A 71 -20.63 -4.40 2.96
C LEU A 71 -21.61 -3.25 2.76
N PHE A 72 -22.29 -3.21 1.61
CA PHE A 72 -23.08 -2.07 1.15
C PHE A 72 -24.59 -2.30 1.20
N TYR A 73 -25.06 -3.46 0.74
CA TYR A 73 -26.48 -3.77 0.58
C TYR A 73 -27.06 -4.84 1.51
N PRO A 74 -26.38 -5.39 2.55
CA PRO A 74 -27.07 -6.28 3.47
C PRO A 74 -28.24 -5.54 4.14
N SER A 75 -29.39 -6.22 4.28
CA SER A 75 -30.62 -5.61 4.79
C SER A 75 -30.45 -4.95 6.16
N TRP A 76 -29.67 -5.56 7.06
CA TRP A 76 -29.36 -4.98 8.38
C TRP A 76 -28.63 -3.63 8.28
N ARG A 77 -27.73 -3.48 7.28
CA ARG A 77 -26.95 -2.26 7.05
C ARG A 77 -27.79 -1.19 6.37
N LEU A 78 -28.61 -1.57 5.39
CA LEU A 78 -29.58 -0.67 4.77
C LEU A 78 -30.58 -0.11 5.80
N LYS A 79 -30.97 -0.93 6.79
CA LYS A 79 -31.83 -0.47 7.90
C LYS A 79 -31.20 0.66 8.72
N VAL A 80 -29.89 0.60 8.93
CA VAL A 80 -29.14 1.70 9.58
C VAL A 80 -29.03 2.92 8.64
N ALA A 81 -28.86 2.71 7.34
CA ALA A 81 -28.73 3.79 6.37
C ALA A 81 -30.02 4.58 6.13
N GLU A 82 -31.20 3.96 6.29
CA GLU A 82 -32.51 4.63 6.19
C GLU A 82 -33.03 5.18 7.52
N HIS A 83 -32.21 5.16 8.59
CA HIS A 83 -32.70 5.40 9.95
C HIS A 83 -33.21 6.84 10.15
N GLU A 84 -34.48 6.95 10.56
CA GLU A 84 -35.21 8.21 10.57
C GLU A 84 -34.62 9.28 11.51
N ARG A 85 -34.13 8.88 12.70
CA ARG A 85 -33.52 9.82 13.65
C ARG A 85 -32.15 10.32 13.19
N VAL A 86 -31.42 9.52 12.40
CA VAL A 86 -30.14 9.97 11.81
C VAL A 86 -30.44 11.01 10.72
N PHE A 87 -31.48 10.77 9.91
CA PHE A 87 -31.93 11.74 8.90
C PHE A 87 -32.49 13.02 9.54
N ALA A 88 -33.25 12.90 10.63
CA ALA A 88 -33.77 14.04 11.36
C ALA A 88 -32.63 14.94 11.91
N ALA A 89 -31.64 14.33 12.57
CA ALA A 89 -30.46 15.06 13.03
C ALA A 89 -29.69 15.73 11.89
N MET A 90 -29.47 15.00 10.78
CA MET A 90 -28.78 15.55 9.61
C MET A 90 -29.52 16.75 9.00
N THR A 91 -30.84 16.67 8.88
CA THR A 91 -31.63 17.77 8.31
C THR A 91 -31.64 19.01 9.20
N ASP A 92 -31.67 18.86 10.52
CA ASP A 92 -31.49 19.99 11.44
C ASP A 92 -30.12 20.67 11.30
N LEU A 93 -29.06 19.87 11.14
CA LEU A 93 -27.72 20.42 10.93
C LEU A 93 -27.61 21.13 9.58
N TRP A 94 -28.18 20.60 8.50
CA TRP A 94 -28.21 21.27 7.20
C TRP A 94 -28.95 22.60 7.27
N GLU A 95 -30.15 22.64 7.86
CA GLU A 95 -30.93 23.88 8.05
C GLU A 95 -30.14 24.93 8.85
N ALA A 96 -29.38 24.51 9.86
CA ALA A 96 -28.57 25.41 10.67
C ALA A 96 -27.25 25.86 10.01
N THR A 97 -26.83 25.24 8.90
CA THR A 97 -25.52 25.47 8.28
C THR A 97 -25.61 25.76 6.79
N TYR A 98 -25.67 24.73 5.96
CA TYR A 98 -25.45 24.82 4.52
C TYR A 98 -26.72 25.03 3.69
N ALA A 99 -27.92 24.80 4.24
CA ALA A 99 -29.16 24.85 3.46
C ALA A 99 -29.47 26.24 2.92
N HIS A 100 -29.11 27.26 3.70
CA HIS A 100 -29.27 28.67 3.39
C HIS A 100 -27.88 29.31 3.39
N ASN A 101 -27.72 30.42 2.67
CA ASN A 101 -26.47 31.19 2.60
C ASN A 101 -25.97 31.72 3.97
N HIS A 102 -25.42 30.83 4.80
CA HIS A 102 -24.88 31.11 6.12
C HIS A 102 -23.45 31.67 5.99
N PRO A 103 -23.08 32.71 6.76
CA PRO A 103 -21.78 33.38 6.64
C PRO A 103 -20.58 32.43 6.75
N ASP A 104 -20.60 31.50 7.71
CA ASP A 104 -19.49 30.55 7.98
C ASP A 104 -19.57 29.20 7.24
N PHE A 105 -20.69 28.88 6.57
CA PHE A 105 -20.96 27.56 5.96
C PHE A 105 -21.34 27.71 4.49
N GLN A 106 -20.47 28.36 3.73
CA GLN A 106 -20.67 28.66 2.31
C GLN A 106 -20.32 27.47 1.40
N HIS A 107 -20.96 27.42 0.23
CA HIS A 107 -20.71 26.41 -0.79
C HIS A 107 -21.19 26.87 -2.18
N PRO A 108 -20.74 26.25 -3.29
CA PRO A 108 -21.01 26.75 -4.65
C PRO A 108 -22.33 26.24 -5.27
N PHE A 109 -23.16 25.49 -4.52
CA PHE A 109 -24.33 24.80 -5.08
C PHE A 109 -25.66 25.54 -4.87
N GLY A 110 -25.62 26.72 -4.26
CA GLY A 110 -26.80 27.55 -3.95
C GLY A 110 -27.70 26.96 -2.87
N ASP A 111 -28.69 27.73 -2.44
CA ASP A 111 -29.64 27.31 -1.40
C ASP A 111 -30.34 25.99 -1.77
N PHE A 112 -30.57 25.15 -0.78
CA PHE A 112 -31.33 23.91 -0.92
C PHE A 112 -32.27 23.72 0.28
N ASN A 113 -33.29 22.90 0.09
CA ASN A 113 -34.19 22.57 1.20
C ASN A 113 -33.48 21.62 2.17
N GLY A 114 -33.10 22.09 3.35
CA GLY A 114 -32.37 21.33 4.36
C GLY A 114 -33.17 20.17 4.96
N LYS A 115 -34.49 20.09 4.73
CA LYS A 115 -35.32 18.92 5.05
C LYS A 115 -35.40 17.88 3.92
N ARG A 116 -34.74 18.10 2.78
CA ARG A 116 -34.71 17.20 1.62
C ARG A 116 -33.30 16.70 1.32
N GLY A 117 -33.22 15.42 0.97
CA GLY A 117 -31.96 14.78 0.61
C GLY A 117 -32.16 13.33 0.22
N PHE A 118 -31.03 12.65 0.00
CA PHE A 118 -30.90 11.26 -0.44
C PHE A 118 -30.09 10.47 0.58
N MET A 119 -30.34 9.16 0.72
CA MET A 119 -29.46 8.32 1.53
C MET A 119 -28.11 8.11 0.85
N TYR A 120 -27.06 8.00 1.64
CA TYR A 120 -25.71 7.71 1.17
C TYR A 120 -25.26 6.33 1.64
N ILE A 121 -25.03 5.42 0.69
CA ILE A 121 -24.57 4.06 0.97
C ILE A 121 -23.04 4.01 0.95
N ASN A 122 -22.45 3.59 2.06
CA ASN A 122 -21.00 3.47 2.26
C ASN A 122 -20.67 2.25 3.14
N ARG A 123 -19.37 2.02 3.36
CA ARG A 123 -18.73 0.84 3.95
C ARG A 123 -19.01 0.67 5.44
N VAL A 124 -18.60 -0.48 5.97
CA VAL A 124 -18.68 -0.81 7.41
C VAL A 124 -17.26 -0.91 7.98
N CYS A 125 -17.07 -0.64 9.27
CA CYS A 125 -15.83 -0.94 9.98
C CYS A 125 -16.02 -2.11 10.93
N TYR A 126 -15.11 -3.08 10.87
CA TYR A 126 -14.87 -4.08 11.88
C TYR A 126 -13.38 -4.15 12.17
N ARG A 127 -12.95 -3.48 13.24
CA ARG A 127 -11.54 -3.40 13.63
C ARG A 127 -11.31 -4.14 14.93
N VAL A 128 -10.41 -5.12 14.96
CA VAL A 128 -10.10 -5.89 16.17
C VAL A 128 -8.96 -5.23 16.95
N PRO A 129 -8.83 -5.48 18.26
CA PRO A 129 -7.66 -5.07 19.03
C PRO A 129 -6.32 -5.48 18.41
N ASP A 130 -5.30 -4.62 18.54
CA ASP A 130 -3.96 -4.85 18.01
C ASP A 130 -3.34 -6.13 18.59
N ALA A 131 -3.56 -6.39 19.89
CA ALA A 131 -3.10 -7.60 20.58
C ALA A 131 -3.68 -8.88 19.97
N ILE A 132 -4.91 -8.81 19.45
CA ILE A 132 -5.62 -9.91 18.80
C ILE A 132 -5.11 -10.10 17.36
N SER A 133 -5.02 -9.00 16.60
CA SER A 133 -4.53 -8.98 15.22
C SER A 133 -3.14 -9.62 15.11
N LYS A 134 -2.25 -9.33 16.06
CA LYS A 134 -0.87 -9.87 16.13
C LYS A 134 -0.79 -11.37 16.46
N LYS A 135 -1.80 -11.97 17.11
CA LYS A 135 -1.74 -13.35 17.63
C LYS A 135 -2.16 -14.41 16.60
N HIS A 136 -2.94 -14.03 15.59
CA HIS A 136 -3.62 -14.96 14.68
C HIS A 136 -3.54 -14.61 13.19
N GLY A 137 -2.86 -13.53 12.80
CA GLY A 137 -2.27 -13.47 11.47
C GLY A 137 -1.31 -14.65 11.30
N ALA A 138 -1.21 -15.24 10.11
CA ALA A 138 -0.02 -16.02 9.76
C ALA A 138 1.19 -15.18 10.21
N LYS A 139 2.13 -15.76 10.96
CA LYS A 139 3.05 -15.06 11.89
C LYS A 139 3.98 -13.96 11.32
N LYS A 140 3.78 -13.51 10.08
CA LYS A 140 4.37 -12.31 9.47
C LYS A 140 3.39 -11.49 8.59
N ALA A 141 2.08 -11.58 8.79
CA ALA A 141 1.12 -10.72 8.11
C ALA A 141 0.95 -9.41 8.90
N ARG A 142 1.28 -8.28 8.24
CA ARG A 142 1.10 -6.87 8.66
C ARG A 142 -0.10 -6.71 9.59
N PRO A 143 -0.07 -5.82 10.62
CA PRO A 143 -1.28 -5.44 11.33
C PRO A 143 -2.25 -4.87 10.29
N MET A 144 -3.22 -5.71 9.92
CA MET A 144 -4.03 -5.60 8.73
C MET A 144 -4.93 -4.36 8.75
N GLN A 145 -4.94 -3.61 9.86
CA GLN A 145 -5.92 -2.61 10.22
C GLN A 145 -5.28 -1.29 10.72
N ARG A 146 -4.16 -0.86 10.13
CA ARG A 146 -3.64 0.50 10.38
C ARG A 146 -4.62 1.54 9.83
N SER A 147 -4.74 2.67 10.53
CA SER A 147 -5.61 3.78 10.14
C SER A 147 -5.11 4.46 8.84
N LEU A 148 -6.01 5.16 8.15
CA LEU A 148 -5.64 6.07 7.07
C LEU A 148 -4.88 7.26 7.65
N THR A 149 -4.02 7.87 6.84
CA THR A 149 -3.35 9.15 7.16
C THR A 149 -4.39 10.19 7.59
N PRO A 150 -4.13 11.04 8.58
CA PRO A 150 -4.95 12.22 8.90
C PRO A 150 -5.36 12.98 7.63
N HIS A 151 -6.62 13.40 7.52
CA HIS A 151 -7.17 14.02 6.31
C HIS A 151 -8.47 14.79 6.60
N TRP A 152 -8.94 15.55 5.61
CA TRP A 152 -10.34 15.93 5.46
C TRP A 152 -10.85 15.49 4.08
N ASP A 153 -12.16 15.49 3.90
CA ASP A 153 -12.81 15.01 2.68
C ASP A 153 -13.75 16.06 2.08
N CYS A 154 -14.21 15.81 0.85
CA CYS A 154 -15.40 16.45 0.27
C CYS A 154 -15.32 17.98 0.11
N CYS A 155 -14.14 18.48 -0.23
CA CYS A 155 -13.91 19.85 -0.66
C CYS A 155 -14.82 20.24 -1.85
N PRO A 156 -15.76 21.19 -1.68
CA PRO A 156 -16.80 21.48 -2.67
C PRO A 156 -16.30 22.12 -3.96
N THR A 157 -15.14 22.78 -3.95
CA THR A 157 -14.61 23.53 -5.10
C THR A 157 -13.90 22.68 -6.12
N SER A 158 -13.45 21.46 -5.77
CA SER A 158 -12.65 20.59 -6.64
C SER A 158 -13.21 19.16 -6.70
N LEU A 159 -14.51 18.96 -6.45
CA LEU A 159 -15.12 17.62 -6.43
C LEU A 159 -15.03 16.89 -7.77
N PHE A 160 -15.13 17.60 -8.89
CA PHE A 160 -14.98 17.03 -10.22
C PHE A 160 -13.54 16.62 -10.54
N ASP A 161 -12.56 17.26 -9.89
CA ASP A 161 -11.13 17.00 -10.10
C ASP A 161 -10.65 15.73 -9.37
N SER A 162 -11.51 15.10 -8.56
CA SER A 162 -11.23 13.84 -7.86
C SER A 162 -11.08 12.62 -8.80
N GLY A 163 -11.34 12.79 -10.10
CA GLY A 163 -11.32 11.71 -11.09
C GLY A 163 -12.37 10.65 -10.81
N LYS A 164 -13.55 11.05 -10.30
CA LYS A 164 -14.74 10.20 -10.20
C LYS A 164 -15.75 10.58 -11.27
N ASP A 165 -16.28 9.58 -11.97
CA ASP A 165 -17.31 9.78 -13.00
C ASP A 165 -18.60 10.37 -12.43
N THR A 166 -18.90 10.08 -11.15
CA THR A 166 -20.09 10.57 -10.46
C THR A 166 -19.70 11.13 -9.09
N PRO A 167 -19.24 12.39 -9.01
CA PRO A 167 -18.90 13.02 -7.74
C PRO A 167 -20.15 13.28 -6.89
N ARG A 168 -19.94 13.50 -5.59
CA ARG A 168 -20.99 13.85 -4.64
C ARG A 168 -20.46 14.86 -3.65
N TRP A 169 -21.36 15.64 -3.06
CA TRP A 169 -21.00 16.56 -2.00
C TRP A 169 -21.62 16.16 -0.67
N ARG A 170 -20.75 15.93 0.32
CA ARG A 170 -21.10 15.59 1.71
C ARG A 170 -20.64 16.72 2.63
N PRO A 171 -21.46 17.76 2.86
CA PRO A 171 -21.07 18.86 3.74
C PRO A 171 -20.91 18.42 5.20
N ILE A 172 -21.68 17.43 5.61
CA ILE A 172 -21.63 16.84 6.94
C ILE A 172 -21.55 15.33 6.76
N GLN A 173 -20.54 14.72 7.35
CA GLN A 173 -20.37 13.28 7.41
C GLN A 173 -20.93 12.73 8.72
N CYS A 174 -21.31 11.44 8.75
CA CYS A 174 -21.63 10.80 10.01
C CYS A 174 -21.17 9.34 10.12
N ILE A 175 -21.04 8.88 11.37
CA ILE A 175 -20.60 7.54 11.75
C ILE A 175 -21.59 7.00 12.78
N THR A 176 -22.26 5.89 12.48
CA THR A 176 -23.13 5.20 13.43
C THR A 176 -22.33 4.19 14.24
N VAL A 177 -22.35 4.33 15.56
CA VAL A 177 -21.53 3.55 16.49
C VAL A 177 -22.28 2.31 16.96
N LEU A 178 -21.73 1.12 16.71
CA LEU A 178 -22.33 -0.15 17.15
C LEU A 178 -21.67 -0.71 18.42
N THR A 179 -20.45 -0.29 18.74
CA THR A 179 -19.72 -0.66 19.96
C THR A 179 -19.18 0.57 20.65
N SER A 180 -19.37 0.66 21.97
CA SER A 180 -18.84 1.76 22.78
C SER A 180 -17.33 1.88 22.62
N ASN A 181 -16.88 3.13 22.50
CA ASN A 181 -15.50 3.50 22.28
C ASN A 181 -15.21 4.82 23.02
N THR A 182 -15.27 4.76 24.35
CA THR A 182 -15.13 5.94 25.23
C THR A 182 -13.68 6.34 25.42
N GLU A 183 -12.75 5.37 25.39
CA GLU A 183 -11.33 5.56 25.70
C GLU A 183 -10.48 5.83 24.46
N SER A 184 -9.47 6.69 24.60
CA SER A 184 -8.46 6.93 23.55
C SER A 184 -7.67 5.67 23.19
N ASN A 185 -7.05 5.65 22.01
CA ASN A 185 -6.22 4.53 21.53
C ASN A 185 -6.96 3.18 21.39
N THR A 186 -8.30 3.17 21.44
CA THR A 186 -9.11 1.95 21.27
C THR A 186 -9.64 1.79 19.84
N GLY A 187 -8.92 2.34 18.87
CA GLY A 187 -9.27 2.29 17.44
C GLY A 187 -10.34 3.28 16.99
N GLY A 188 -10.78 4.16 17.90
CA GLY A 188 -11.85 5.15 17.74
C GLY A 188 -11.69 6.22 16.68
N PHE A 189 -12.66 7.13 16.63
CA PHE A 189 -12.61 8.32 15.76
C PHE A 189 -11.85 9.43 16.47
N GLU A 190 -10.88 10.03 15.77
CA GLU A 190 -10.10 11.17 16.25
C GLU A 190 -10.28 12.34 15.28
N ALA A 191 -10.38 13.54 15.83
CA ALA A 191 -10.62 14.75 15.05
C ALA A 191 -9.99 15.98 15.69
N VAL A 192 -9.99 17.10 14.96
CA VAL A 192 -9.64 18.43 15.48
C VAL A 192 -10.88 19.33 15.51
N PRO A 193 -11.70 19.28 16.58
CA PRO A 193 -12.85 20.16 16.71
C PRO A 193 -12.49 21.64 16.67
N GLY A 194 -13.36 22.43 16.04
CA GLY A 194 -13.23 23.88 15.84
C GLY A 194 -12.43 24.27 14.59
N PHE A 195 -11.71 23.33 13.96
CA PHE A 195 -10.83 23.64 12.84
C PHE A 195 -11.57 24.21 11.61
N HIS A 196 -12.86 23.90 11.43
CA HIS A 196 -13.67 24.45 10.33
C HIS A 196 -13.71 25.98 10.31
N LYS A 197 -13.52 26.65 11.45
CA LYS A 197 -13.42 28.12 11.58
C LYS A 197 -12.05 28.67 11.14
N GLU A 198 -11.01 27.85 11.30
CA GLU A 198 -9.63 28.19 10.94
C GLU A 198 -9.32 27.81 9.48
N PHE A 199 -10.15 26.94 8.89
CA PHE A 199 -9.92 26.36 7.57
C PHE A 199 -9.63 27.38 6.47
N ALA A 200 -10.39 28.49 6.40
CA ALA A 200 -10.17 29.52 5.38
C ALA A 200 -8.81 30.21 5.53
N ALA A 201 -8.43 30.57 6.76
CA ALA A 201 -7.13 31.16 7.05
C ALA A 201 -5.99 30.16 6.82
N TYR A 202 -6.20 28.90 7.18
CA TYR A 202 -5.28 27.82 6.92
C TYR A 202 -5.07 27.62 5.41
N VAL A 203 -6.14 27.54 4.61
CA VAL A 203 -6.04 27.46 3.14
C VAL A 203 -5.29 28.67 2.59
N ALA A 204 -5.64 29.90 3.01
CA ALA A 204 -4.97 31.12 2.54
C ALA A 204 -3.47 31.14 2.88
N ALA A 205 -3.09 30.69 4.08
CA ALA A 205 -1.69 30.62 4.50
C ALA A 205 -0.87 29.59 3.72
N HIS A 206 -1.51 28.50 3.30
CA HIS A 206 -0.85 27.39 2.60
C HIS A 206 -1.06 27.44 1.07
N GLN A 207 -1.86 28.39 0.58
CA GLN A 207 -2.25 28.61 -0.82
C GLN A 207 -2.45 30.11 -1.13
N PRO A 208 -1.40 30.95 -1.15
CA PRO A 208 -1.56 32.35 -1.55
C PRO A 208 -1.99 32.46 -3.02
N ASP A 209 -2.99 33.31 -3.28
CA ASP A 209 -3.80 33.40 -4.50
C ASP A 209 -3.04 33.32 -5.83
N ALA A 210 -3.56 32.48 -6.72
CA ALA A 210 -3.29 32.45 -8.17
C ALA A 210 -4.09 33.52 -8.94
N ILE A 211 -4.39 34.67 -8.31
CA ILE A 211 -5.10 35.78 -8.94
C ILE A 211 -4.07 36.82 -9.40
N THR A 212 -3.26 36.44 -10.38
CA THR A 212 -2.62 37.38 -11.30
C THR A 212 -2.91 36.85 -12.70
N GLU A 213 -3.42 37.69 -13.60
CA GLU A 213 -3.73 37.32 -15.00
C GLU A 213 -2.48 36.91 -15.83
N GLU A 214 -1.30 36.91 -15.23
CA GLU A 214 -0.08 36.37 -15.83
C GLU A 214 0.11 34.89 -15.49
N PRO A 215 0.47 34.04 -16.47
CA PRO A 215 0.81 32.65 -16.19
C PRO A 215 1.94 32.63 -15.16
N PRO A 216 1.84 31.83 -14.10
CA PRO A 216 2.82 31.87 -13.03
C PRO A 216 4.19 31.52 -13.62
N THR A 217 5.14 32.47 -13.52
CA THR A 217 6.51 32.31 -13.99
C THR A 217 7.30 31.27 -13.18
N ALA A 218 6.68 30.66 -12.16
CA ALA A 218 7.21 29.59 -11.31
C ALA A 218 6.08 28.64 -10.83
N PRO A 219 6.33 27.32 -10.66
CA PRO A 219 5.31 26.36 -10.26
C PRO A 219 4.83 26.58 -8.81
N LEU A 220 3.54 26.29 -8.54
CA LEU A 220 2.88 26.44 -7.23
C LEU A 220 3.59 25.63 -6.13
N ARG A 221 4.02 26.26 -5.03
CA ARG A 221 4.86 25.68 -3.94
C ARG A 221 4.29 24.44 -3.23
N ARG A 222 2.97 24.22 -3.24
CA ARG A 222 2.24 23.12 -2.59
C ARG A 222 1.05 22.68 -3.47
N PRO A 223 0.74 21.36 -3.60
CA PRO A 223 -0.49 20.91 -4.25
C PRO A 223 -1.75 21.52 -3.60
N GLN A 224 -2.89 21.51 -4.29
CA GLN A 224 -4.11 22.09 -3.74
C GLN A 224 -4.45 21.51 -2.37
N VAL A 225 -4.77 22.35 -1.38
CA VAL A 225 -5.07 21.93 0.01
C VAL A 225 -6.48 21.32 0.09
N CYS A 226 -7.33 21.67 -0.87
CA CYS A 226 -8.73 21.28 -0.97
C CYS A 226 -8.92 20.41 -2.24
N LEU A 227 -8.64 19.10 -2.11
CA LEU A 227 -8.64 18.10 -3.18
C LEU A 227 -9.92 17.27 -3.16
N GLY A 228 -11.00 17.82 -3.69
CA GLY A 228 -12.25 17.10 -3.96
C GLY A 228 -12.65 16.12 -2.86
N ASP A 229 -12.58 14.82 -3.13
CA ASP A 229 -13.06 13.79 -2.21
C ASP A 229 -12.17 13.49 -1.00
N PHE A 230 -10.86 13.68 -1.09
CA PHE A 230 -9.90 13.30 -0.04
C PHE A 230 -8.66 14.19 -0.12
N SER A 231 -8.34 14.85 0.99
CA SER A 231 -7.18 15.74 1.12
C SER A 231 -6.32 15.30 2.31
N PRO A 232 -5.15 14.69 2.07
CA PRO A 232 -4.29 14.23 3.14
C PRO A 232 -3.64 15.41 3.88
N LEU A 233 -3.53 15.28 5.20
CA LEU A 233 -2.65 16.09 6.03
C LEU A 233 -1.23 15.50 6.01
N ARG A 234 -0.24 16.38 5.83
CA ARG A 234 1.18 16.03 5.76
C ARG A 234 1.80 16.16 7.14
N MET A 235 2.44 15.09 7.61
CA MET A 235 2.94 14.96 8.99
C MET A 235 3.90 16.09 9.41
N GLN A 236 4.71 16.60 8.48
CA GLN A 236 5.68 17.66 8.80
C GLN A 236 5.06 19.06 8.75
N GLU A 237 4.31 19.36 7.70
CA GLU A 237 3.79 20.70 7.45
C GLU A 237 2.55 21.03 8.26
N ASP A 238 1.69 20.03 8.44
CA ASP A 238 0.43 20.19 9.12
C ASP A 238 0.53 19.70 10.57
N ARG A 239 1.77 19.61 11.08
CA ARG A 239 2.08 19.13 12.43
C ARG A 239 1.30 19.88 13.50
N GLU A 240 1.16 21.20 13.36
CA GLU A 240 0.38 22.02 14.29
C GLU A 240 -1.10 21.60 14.35
N VAL A 241 -1.66 21.12 13.24
CA VAL A 241 -3.01 20.59 13.17
C VAL A 241 -3.05 19.15 13.72
N ILE A 242 -2.09 18.32 13.32
CA ILE A 242 -2.01 16.90 13.70
C ILE A 242 -1.81 16.73 15.21
N ASP A 243 -0.97 17.55 15.84
CA ASP A 243 -0.71 17.52 17.29
C ASP A 243 -1.97 17.90 18.12
N ARG A 244 -3.02 18.46 17.50
CA ARG A 244 -4.29 18.82 18.13
C ARG A 244 -5.37 17.73 18.03
N TYR A 245 -5.10 16.60 17.38
CA TYR A 245 -6.07 15.52 17.26
C TYR A 245 -6.49 14.99 18.64
N GLN A 246 -7.80 14.85 18.84
CA GLN A 246 -8.36 14.31 20.06
C GLN A 246 -9.36 13.19 19.78
N HIS A 247 -9.41 12.24 20.72
CA HIS A 247 -10.35 11.13 20.69
C HIS A 247 -11.79 11.61 20.93
N VAL A 248 -12.71 11.19 20.05
CA VAL A 248 -14.14 11.48 20.16
C VAL A 248 -14.84 10.28 20.80
N GLY A 249 -14.96 10.31 22.13
CA GLY A 249 -15.59 9.26 22.91
C GLY A 249 -17.08 9.11 22.63
N CYS A 250 -17.55 7.87 22.45
CA CYS A 250 -18.95 7.61 22.15
C CYS A 250 -19.42 6.24 22.67
N GLU A 251 -20.68 6.17 23.08
CA GLU A 251 -21.36 4.92 23.43
C GLU A 251 -21.99 4.24 22.21
N ALA A 252 -22.26 2.94 22.32
CA ALA A 252 -23.03 2.21 21.32
C ALA A 252 -24.43 2.83 21.14
N GLY A 253 -24.87 2.97 19.89
CA GLY A 253 -26.14 3.63 19.54
C GLY A 253 -26.01 5.13 19.29
N SER A 254 -24.85 5.73 19.57
CA SER A 254 -24.56 7.12 19.22
C SER A 254 -24.28 7.29 17.73
N VAL A 255 -24.48 8.51 17.23
CA VAL A 255 -24.02 8.94 15.90
C VAL A 255 -23.12 10.16 16.04
N ILE A 256 -21.95 10.08 15.42
CA ILE A 256 -20.99 11.20 15.32
C ILE A 256 -21.29 11.93 14.02
N PHE A 257 -21.50 13.24 14.07
CA PHE A 257 -21.62 14.13 12.92
C PHE A 257 -20.42 15.06 12.89
N PHE A 258 -19.85 15.32 11.71
CA PHE A 258 -18.73 16.25 11.57
C PHE A 258 -18.74 16.98 10.22
N ASP A 259 -18.37 18.25 10.25
CA ASP A 259 -18.23 19.10 9.08
C ASP A 259 -17.09 18.60 8.17
N TRP A 260 -17.24 18.75 6.85
CA TRP A 260 -16.27 18.26 5.87
C TRP A 260 -14.86 18.87 6.05
N ARG A 261 -14.76 20.08 6.63
CA ARG A 261 -13.47 20.76 6.90
C ARG A 261 -12.75 20.21 8.12
N ILE A 262 -13.38 19.36 8.93
CA ILE A 262 -12.76 18.85 10.15
C ILE A 262 -11.69 17.82 9.78
N PRO A 263 -10.41 18.05 10.15
CA PRO A 263 -9.37 17.05 10.06
C PRO A 263 -9.73 15.88 10.98
N HIS A 264 -9.73 14.68 10.41
CA HIS A 264 -10.07 13.47 11.12
C HIS A 264 -9.24 12.26 10.70
N ALA A 265 -9.29 11.21 11.53
CA ALA A 265 -8.60 9.94 11.35
C ALA A 265 -9.29 8.89 12.25
N ASN A 266 -9.04 7.60 12.01
CA ASN A 266 -9.21 6.63 13.09
C ASN A 266 -7.93 6.58 13.94
N SER A 267 -8.05 6.27 15.22
CA SER A 267 -6.91 6.10 16.13
C SER A 267 -5.87 5.14 15.53
N TYR A 268 -4.60 5.52 15.55
CA TYR A 268 -3.54 4.69 15.01
C TYR A 268 -3.45 3.32 15.70
N LYS A 269 -3.69 3.29 17.02
CA LYS A 269 -3.67 2.08 17.85
C LYS A 269 -5.07 1.58 18.18
N HIS A 270 -5.18 0.29 18.49
CA HIS A 270 -6.35 -0.32 19.12
C HIS A 270 -5.92 -1.20 20.29
N VAL A 271 -5.67 -0.57 21.45
CA VAL A 271 -5.25 -1.26 22.68
C VAL A 271 -6.41 -1.81 23.53
N GLY A 272 -7.66 -1.51 23.14
CA GLY A 272 -8.87 -2.01 23.81
C GLY A 272 -9.06 -3.53 23.75
N THR A 273 -10.13 -4.03 24.36
CA THR A 273 -10.40 -5.48 24.49
C THR A 273 -11.54 -5.99 23.61
N ILE A 274 -12.33 -5.09 23.01
CA ILE A 274 -13.45 -5.42 22.12
C ILE A 274 -13.19 -4.84 20.73
N PRO A 275 -13.71 -5.46 19.65
CA PRO A 275 -13.65 -4.87 18.32
C PRO A 275 -14.41 -3.54 18.24
N ARG A 276 -13.88 -2.59 17.47
CA ARG A 276 -14.62 -1.41 17.02
C ARG A 276 -15.50 -1.77 15.83
N GLU A 277 -16.80 -1.57 16.00
CA GLU A 277 -17.83 -1.82 15.00
C GLU A 277 -18.57 -0.50 14.73
N VAL A 278 -18.48 0.02 13.51
CA VAL A 278 -19.22 1.22 13.09
C VAL A 278 -19.75 1.08 11.67
N VAL A 279 -20.83 1.78 11.36
CA VAL A 279 -21.36 1.88 9.99
C VAL A 279 -21.07 3.27 9.47
N TYR A 280 -20.33 3.36 8.35
CA TYR A 280 -20.21 4.61 7.61
C TYR A 280 -21.46 4.73 6.74
N THR A 281 -22.26 5.73 7.03
CA THR A 281 -23.48 6.05 6.29
C THR A 281 -23.75 7.53 6.44
N GLY A 282 -24.67 8.07 5.68
CA GLY A 282 -25.10 9.46 5.86
C GLY A 282 -26.20 9.81 4.90
N PHE A 283 -26.34 11.10 4.66
CA PHE A 283 -27.29 11.62 3.69
C PHE A 283 -26.62 12.68 2.83
N LEU A 284 -27.16 12.88 1.64
CA LEU A 284 -26.73 13.88 0.68
C LEU A 284 -27.83 14.95 0.57
N PRO A 285 -27.53 16.25 0.71
CA PRO A 285 -28.53 17.30 0.50
C PRO A 285 -29.03 17.32 -0.95
N ASP A 286 -30.25 17.82 -1.18
CA ASP A 286 -30.90 17.87 -2.50
C ASP A 286 -30.31 18.96 -3.43
N THR A 287 -29.05 18.78 -3.83
CA THR A 287 -28.33 19.62 -4.80
C THR A 287 -28.31 18.98 -6.19
N PRO A 288 -28.07 19.75 -7.28
CA PRO A 288 -27.97 19.17 -8.63
C PRO A 288 -26.97 18.01 -8.75
N MET A 289 -25.79 18.13 -8.13
CA MET A 289 -24.76 17.09 -8.10
C MET A 289 -25.25 15.83 -7.38
N ASN A 290 -25.84 16.00 -6.20
CA ASN A 290 -26.30 14.87 -5.40
C ASN A 290 -27.55 14.19 -6.00
N ARG A 291 -28.38 14.90 -6.77
CA ARG A 291 -29.44 14.29 -7.59
C ARG A 291 -28.87 13.37 -8.67
N ALA A 292 -27.77 13.75 -9.31
CA ALA A 292 -27.09 12.88 -10.27
C ALA A 292 -26.52 11.64 -9.57
N TYR A 293 -25.81 11.83 -8.45
CA TYR A 293 -25.28 10.72 -7.65
C TYR A 293 -26.39 9.78 -7.16
N ALA A 294 -27.51 10.30 -6.67
CA ALA A 294 -28.63 9.49 -6.17
C ALA A 294 -29.25 8.61 -7.27
N ARG A 295 -29.40 9.14 -8.50
CA ARG A 295 -29.87 8.34 -9.65
C ARG A 295 -28.91 7.20 -9.97
N GLU A 296 -27.62 7.47 -9.94
CA GLU A 296 -26.61 6.45 -10.20
C GLU A 296 -26.53 5.42 -9.07
N GLN A 297 -26.65 5.84 -7.81
CA GLN A 297 -26.72 4.94 -6.66
C GLN A 297 -27.94 4.02 -6.75
N LEU A 298 -29.10 4.53 -7.17
CA LEU A 298 -30.30 3.73 -7.39
C LEU A 298 -30.08 2.72 -8.51
N ARG A 299 -29.54 3.14 -9.67
CA ARG A 299 -29.21 2.24 -10.78
C ARG A 299 -28.31 1.09 -10.31
N ARG A 300 -27.26 1.41 -9.55
CA ARG A 300 -26.30 0.43 -9.01
C ARG A 300 -26.94 -0.50 -7.99
N TYR A 301 -27.73 0.04 -7.07
CA TYR A 301 -28.49 -0.76 -6.11
C TYR A 301 -29.43 -1.77 -6.82
N THR A 302 -30.24 -1.29 -7.78
CA THR A 302 -31.15 -2.13 -8.55
C THR A 302 -30.40 -3.17 -9.40
N GLY A 303 -29.27 -2.77 -10.00
CA GLY A 303 -28.41 -3.65 -10.80
C GLY A 303 -27.54 -4.61 -9.99
N ARG A 304 -27.51 -4.47 -8.66
CA ARG A 304 -26.58 -5.15 -7.73
C ARG A 304 -25.11 -4.94 -8.10
N LEU A 305 -24.78 -3.69 -8.38
CA LEU A 305 -23.45 -3.22 -8.74
C LEU A 305 -22.79 -2.59 -7.52
N LEU A 306 -21.47 -2.61 -7.44
CA LEU A 306 -20.74 -1.88 -6.41
C LEU A 306 -21.12 -0.39 -6.46
N PRO A 307 -21.24 0.31 -5.31
CA PRO A 307 -21.57 1.74 -5.29
C PRO A 307 -20.59 2.58 -6.11
N ALA A 308 -21.05 3.75 -6.58
CA ALA A 308 -20.23 4.66 -7.40
C ALA A 308 -18.97 5.15 -6.65
N ASP A 309 -18.97 5.13 -5.32
CA ASP A 309 -17.82 5.45 -4.47
C ASP A 309 -16.99 4.24 -4.01
N HIS A 310 -17.14 3.09 -4.68
CA HIS A 310 -16.32 1.94 -4.37
C HIS A 310 -14.82 2.28 -4.49
N TRP A 311 -14.02 1.76 -3.56
CA TRP A 311 -12.61 2.13 -3.39
C TRP A 311 -11.74 1.78 -4.60
N LEU A 312 -11.98 0.61 -5.19
CA LEU A 312 -11.32 0.19 -6.43
C LEU A 312 -12.13 0.75 -7.60
N LYS A 313 -11.52 1.68 -8.35
CA LYS A 313 -12.07 2.34 -9.54
C LYS A 313 -12.04 1.44 -10.80
N ASP A 314 -11.96 0.13 -10.58
CA ASP A 314 -11.35 -0.82 -11.52
C ASP A 314 -12.33 -1.50 -12.46
N ASN A 315 -13.64 -1.29 -12.25
CA ASN A 315 -14.68 -1.83 -13.11
C ASN A 315 -15.98 -1.06 -12.87
N THR A 316 -16.40 -0.26 -13.85
CA THR A 316 -17.50 0.69 -13.68
C THR A 316 -18.83 0.03 -13.34
N ASP A 317 -19.01 -1.29 -13.52
CA ASP A 317 -20.23 -2.03 -13.14
C ASP A 317 -19.94 -3.45 -12.55
N ALA A 318 -18.89 -3.61 -11.74
CA ALA A 318 -18.70 -4.88 -11.01
C ALA A 318 -19.86 -5.17 -10.05
N ARG A 319 -20.27 -6.43 -9.93
CA ARG A 319 -21.37 -6.85 -9.04
C ARG A 319 -20.93 -6.94 -7.58
N VAL A 320 -21.83 -6.65 -6.65
CA VAL A 320 -21.60 -6.99 -5.23
C VAL A 320 -21.56 -8.52 -5.06
N VAL A 321 -20.63 -8.99 -4.23
CA VAL A 321 -20.48 -10.43 -3.90
C VAL A 321 -21.33 -10.82 -2.68
N GLU A 322 -21.99 -9.84 -2.06
CA GLU A 322 -22.82 -9.97 -0.87
C GLU A 322 -24.06 -10.84 -1.09
N GLU A 323 -24.45 -11.61 -0.06
CA GLU A 323 -25.71 -12.35 -0.07
C GLU A 323 -26.87 -11.37 0.16
N PHE A 324 -27.50 -10.96 -0.93
CA PHE A 324 -28.59 -10.01 -0.92
C PHE A 324 -29.88 -10.65 -0.40
N SER A 325 -30.34 -10.22 0.76
CA SER A 325 -31.73 -10.40 1.19
C SER A 325 -32.57 -9.26 0.62
N ALA A 326 -33.77 -9.56 0.13
CA ALA A 326 -34.72 -8.53 -0.31
C ALA A 326 -34.97 -7.55 0.85
N HIS A 327 -34.46 -6.33 0.71
CA HIS A 327 -34.66 -5.28 1.70
C HIS A 327 -35.94 -4.52 1.39
N HIS A 328 -36.84 -4.47 2.37
CA HIS A 328 -38.06 -3.69 2.29
C HIS A 328 -37.79 -2.33 2.94
N PHE A 329 -37.55 -1.32 2.11
CA PHE A 329 -37.37 0.04 2.61
C PHE A 329 -38.64 0.55 3.30
N SER A 330 -38.45 1.32 4.36
CA SER A 330 -39.50 2.16 4.93
C SER A 330 -39.99 3.19 3.90
N ALA A 331 -41.14 3.83 4.13
CA ALA A 331 -41.60 4.91 3.26
C ALA A 331 -40.56 6.04 3.11
N LEU A 332 -39.87 6.36 4.20
CA LEU A 332 -38.76 7.32 4.19
C LEU A 332 -37.58 6.77 3.38
N GLY A 333 -37.17 5.53 3.61
CA GLY A 333 -36.09 4.87 2.88
C GLY A 333 -36.34 4.82 1.38
N SER A 334 -37.54 4.44 0.95
CA SER A 334 -37.95 4.40 -0.46
C SER A 334 -37.85 5.78 -1.12
N ARG A 335 -38.21 6.85 -0.39
CA ARG A 335 -38.00 8.23 -0.84
C ARG A 335 -36.51 8.57 -0.93
N LEU A 336 -35.74 8.25 0.10
CA LEU A 336 -34.32 8.60 0.21
C LEU A 336 -33.42 7.89 -0.80
N ILE A 337 -33.75 6.65 -1.18
CA ILE A 337 -33.01 5.90 -2.21
C ILE A 337 -33.48 6.24 -3.63
N GLY A 338 -34.63 6.91 -3.78
CA GLY A 338 -35.18 7.34 -5.07
C GLY A 338 -36.13 6.35 -5.75
N LEU A 339 -36.66 5.34 -5.04
CA LEU A 339 -37.66 4.41 -5.58
C LEU A 339 -39.00 5.08 -5.92
N HIS A 340 -39.31 6.20 -5.27
CA HIS A 340 -40.45 7.05 -5.58
C HIS A 340 -39.94 8.42 -6.02
N PRO A 341 -40.11 8.83 -7.29
CA PRO A 341 -39.71 10.16 -7.71
C PRO A 341 -40.52 11.21 -6.94
N CYS A 342 -39.85 12.22 -6.38
CA CYS A 342 -40.52 13.44 -5.95
C CYS A 342 -41.17 14.07 -7.18
N ASN A 343 -42.48 14.34 -7.13
CA ASN A 343 -43.23 15.01 -8.19
C ASN A 343 -42.45 16.22 -8.75
N ALA A 344 -42.05 16.14 -10.02
CA ALA A 344 -41.89 17.27 -10.91
C ALA A 344 -41.93 16.83 -12.38
N ALA A 345 -42.57 17.68 -13.17
CA ALA A 345 -43.02 17.53 -14.53
C ALA A 345 -41.98 17.17 -15.61
N THR A 346 -42.51 16.52 -16.64
CA THR A 346 -42.17 16.54 -18.08
C THR A 346 -40.87 15.91 -18.58
N ALA A 347 -41.09 14.96 -19.48
CA ALA A 347 -40.16 14.18 -20.28
C ALA A 347 -39.67 14.94 -21.53
N ALA A 348 -38.48 14.55 -22.01
CA ALA A 348 -38.21 14.43 -23.45
C ALA A 348 -37.05 13.43 -23.71
N THR A 349 -37.37 12.47 -24.59
CA THR A 349 -36.56 11.48 -25.33
C THR A 349 -35.55 12.17 -26.28
N ALA A 350 -34.52 11.61 -26.92
CA ALA A 350 -34.15 10.24 -27.28
C ALA A 350 -32.69 10.20 -27.84
N THR A 351 -32.12 8.98 -27.93
CA THR A 351 -31.20 8.42 -28.94
C THR A 351 -29.75 8.93 -29.14
N ASP A 352 -28.82 7.98 -28.98
CA ASP A 352 -27.57 7.76 -29.75
C ASP A 352 -27.82 6.45 -30.58
N PRO A 353 -27.14 6.06 -31.70
CA PRO A 353 -25.74 6.38 -32.04
C PRO A 353 -25.36 6.57 -33.53
N SER A 354 -24.25 7.28 -33.77
CA SER A 354 -23.36 6.93 -34.90
C SER A 354 -21.95 7.52 -34.73
N ALA A 355 -20.96 6.64 -34.57
CA ALA A 355 -19.57 6.94 -34.90
C ALA A 355 -19.04 5.84 -35.83
N SER A 356 -18.37 6.29 -36.88
CA SER A 356 -17.94 5.59 -38.09
C SER A 356 -17.05 4.37 -37.85
N ARG A 357 -17.36 3.28 -38.56
CA ARG A 357 -16.47 2.11 -38.74
C ARG A 357 -15.47 2.39 -39.85
N GLY A 358 -14.18 2.36 -39.52
CA GLY A 358 -13.06 2.15 -40.45
C GLY A 358 -12.64 0.67 -40.48
N ASP A 359 -11.99 0.29 -41.58
CA ASP A 359 -11.61 -1.04 -42.08
C ASP A 359 -10.82 -1.94 -41.10
N PRO A 360 -10.98 -3.29 -41.09
CA PRO A 360 -10.33 -4.19 -40.14
C PRO A 360 -9.09 -4.87 -40.76
N ASP A 361 -7.92 -4.24 -40.60
CA ASP A 361 -6.63 -4.90 -40.80
C ASP A 361 -5.84 -4.87 -39.47
N LYS A 362 -5.45 -6.07 -38.99
CA LYS A 362 -4.73 -6.39 -37.73
C LYS A 362 -4.53 -5.23 -36.74
N VAL A 363 -5.38 -5.16 -35.71
CA VAL A 363 -5.21 -4.25 -34.57
C VAL A 363 -3.83 -4.48 -33.92
N ALA A 364 -2.98 -3.47 -33.93
CA ALA A 364 -1.69 -3.49 -33.25
C ALA A 364 -1.91 -3.67 -31.75
N LYS A 365 -1.28 -4.70 -31.16
CA LYS A 365 -1.40 -4.98 -29.72
C LYS A 365 -0.93 -3.78 -28.90
N HIS A 366 -1.63 -3.50 -27.82
CA HIS A 366 -1.36 -2.37 -26.94
C HIS A 366 -0.37 -2.75 -25.83
N VAL A 367 0.70 -1.99 -25.69
CA VAL A 367 1.71 -2.18 -24.65
C VAL A 367 1.84 -0.93 -23.82
N VAL A 368 1.71 -1.10 -22.51
CA VAL A 368 1.93 -0.06 -21.53
C VAL A 368 3.34 -0.18 -20.96
N VAL A 369 4.16 0.85 -21.14
CA VAL A 369 5.55 0.87 -20.70
C VAL A 369 5.66 1.67 -19.41
N GLY A 370 6.12 1.05 -18.33
CA GLY A 370 6.46 1.74 -17.10
C GLY A 370 7.71 2.60 -17.31
N MET A 371 7.54 3.92 -17.36
CA MET A 371 8.62 4.88 -17.63
C MET A 371 9.02 5.62 -16.35
N SER A 372 10.30 5.56 -15.99
CA SER A 372 10.83 6.19 -14.77
C SER A 372 11.54 7.51 -15.03
N GLY A 373 11.40 8.07 -16.23
CA GLY A 373 12.19 9.22 -16.69
C GLY A 373 13.68 8.91 -16.91
N GLY A 374 14.05 7.62 -16.99
CA GLY A 374 15.43 7.15 -17.22
C GLY A 374 15.62 6.57 -18.63
N VAL A 375 16.89 6.52 -19.07
CA VAL A 375 17.28 6.08 -20.43
C VAL A 375 16.78 4.68 -20.79
N ASP A 376 16.75 3.76 -19.82
CA ASP A 376 16.37 2.36 -20.06
C ASP A 376 14.90 2.25 -20.48
N SER A 377 13.99 2.85 -19.71
CA SER A 377 12.58 2.87 -20.07
C SER A 377 12.28 3.64 -21.36
N SER A 378 13.06 4.68 -21.68
CA SER A 378 12.93 5.43 -22.92
C SER A 378 13.26 4.56 -24.15
N VAL A 379 14.37 3.82 -24.09
CA VAL A 379 14.77 2.91 -25.16
C VAL A 379 13.84 1.72 -25.24
N ALA A 380 13.36 1.18 -24.11
CA ALA A 380 12.36 0.12 -24.12
C ALA A 380 11.07 0.54 -24.86
N ALA A 381 10.55 1.74 -24.61
CA ALA A 381 9.39 2.27 -25.31
C ALA A 381 9.64 2.46 -26.81
N LEU A 382 10.80 3.02 -27.18
CA LEU A 382 11.23 3.16 -28.57
C LEU A 382 11.28 1.82 -29.30
N LEU A 383 11.90 0.79 -28.70
CA LEU A 383 12.04 -0.54 -29.31
C LEU A 383 10.68 -1.18 -29.57
N LEU A 384 9.76 -1.09 -28.59
CA LEU A 384 8.40 -1.60 -28.75
C LEU A 384 7.62 -0.84 -29.83
N LYS A 385 7.78 0.48 -29.90
CA LYS A 385 7.19 1.27 -31.00
C LYS A 385 7.71 0.81 -32.36
N ARG A 386 9.03 0.58 -32.49
CA ARG A 386 9.65 0.06 -33.73
C ARG A 386 9.18 -1.32 -34.13
N GLN A 387 8.80 -2.15 -33.15
CA GLN A 387 8.22 -3.47 -33.37
C GLN A 387 6.74 -3.42 -33.78
N GLY A 388 6.14 -2.23 -33.89
CA GLY A 388 4.78 -2.04 -34.39
C GLY A 388 3.69 -2.15 -33.32
N TYR A 389 4.04 -2.14 -32.04
CA TYR A 389 3.05 -2.08 -30.96
C TYR A 389 2.43 -0.67 -30.86
N ARG A 390 1.15 -0.61 -30.43
CA ARG A 390 0.58 0.63 -29.91
C ARG A 390 1.15 0.83 -28.51
N VAL A 391 1.93 1.88 -28.28
CA VAL A 391 2.63 2.10 -27.01
C VAL A 391 2.05 3.28 -26.25
N THR A 392 1.80 3.10 -24.95
CA THR A 392 1.51 4.19 -24.00
C THR A 392 2.57 4.17 -22.90
N GLY A 393 3.23 5.30 -22.69
CA GLY A 393 4.20 5.50 -21.61
C GLY A 393 3.50 5.92 -20.32
N VAL A 394 3.73 5.19 -19.23
CA VAL A 394 3.11 5.47 -17.93
C VAL A 394 4.16 5.73 -16.87
N TYR A 395 4.09 6.89 -16.24
CA TYR A 395 4.87 7.23 -15.07
C TYR A 395 4.11 6.84 -13.79
N MET A 396 4.79 6.13 -12.89
CA MET A 396 4.24 5.72 -11.60
C MET A 396 4.73 6.67 -10.50
N LYS A 397 3.85 7.54 -10.00
CA LYS A 397 4.13 8.34 -8.81
C LYS A 397 3.93 7.47 -7.57
N ASN A 398 5.03 6.99 -7.00
CA ASN A 398 5.04 6.03 -5.88
C ASN A 398 5.52 6.63 -4.55
N TRP A 399 6.12 7.81 -4.61
CA TRP A 399 6.58 8.56 -3.45
C TRP A 399 6.30 10.03 -3.70
N ASP A 400 6.03 10.78 -2.64
CA ASP A 400 5.88 12.22 -2.73
C ASP A 400 7.02 12.89 -1.94
N PRO A 401 8.08 13.39 -2.61
CA PRO A 401 9.21 14.03 -1.93
C PRO A 401 8.81 15.23 -1.08
N SER A 402 7.65 15.85 -1.36
CA SER A 402 7.13 16.95 -0.56
C SER A 402 6.79 16.54 0.88
N ASP A 403 6.57 15.24 1.15
CA ASP A 403 6.39 14.72 2.51
C ASP A 403 7.68 14.80 3.37
N GLU A 404 8.87 14.92 2.74
CA GLU A 404 10.19 14.99 3.39
C GLU A 404 10.84 16.37 3.35
N GLU A 405 10.78 17.04 2.20
CA GLU A 405 11.55 18.28 1.90
C GLU A 405 10.68 19.56 1.96
N GLY A 406 9.37 19.42 2.23
CA GLY A 406 8.42 20.53 2.31
C GLY A 406 8.46 21.44 1.07
N ASP A 407 8.42 22.76 1.29
CA ASP A 407 8.39 23.81 0.26
C ASP A 407 9.60 23.84 -0.70
N THR A 408 10.66 23.07 -0.42
CA THR A 408 11.85 23.01 -1.28
C THR A 408 11.76 21.95 -2.39
N ALA A 409 10.75 21.06 -2.32
CA ALA A 409 10.50 20.05 -3.33
C ALA A 409 9.79 20.65 -4.56
N CYS A 410 10.23 20.26 -5.76
CA CYS A 410 9.58 20.65 -7.00
C CYS A 410 8.16 20.03 -7.07
N PRO A 411 7.10 20.78 -7.42
CA PRO A 411 5.71 20.28 -7.43
C PRO A 411 5.42 19.21 -8.49
N VAL A 412 6.24 19.22 -9.55
CA VAL A 412 6.21 18.22 -10.61
C VAL A 412 7.48 17.40 -10.51
N ASP A 413 7.33 16.08 -10.45
CA ASP A 413 8.44 15.14 -10.50
C ASP A 413 9.25 15.42 -11.78
N ALA A 414 10.53 15.79 -11.62
CA ALA A 414 11.40 16.05 -12.75
C ALA A 414 11.47 14.84 -13.70
N GLU A 415 11.37 13.63 -13.14
CA GLU A 415 11.25 12.38 -13.86
C GLU A 415 10.00 12.31 -14.74
N TYR A 416 8.85 12.85 -14.30
CA TYR A 416 7.64 12.88 -15.12
C TYR A 416 7.78 13.82 -16.32
N LEU A 417 8.40 14.99 -16.11
CA LEU A 417 8.70 15.91 -17.22
C LEU A 417 9.60 15.24 -18.28
N ASP A 418 10.57 14.44 -17.85
CA ASP A 418 11.40 13.65 -18.77
C ASP A 418 10.58 12.57 -19.50
N VAL A 419 9.64 11.91 -18.82
CA VAL A 419 8.72 10.97 -19.47
C VAL A 419 7.88 11.67 -20.53
N GLN A 420 7.28 12.82 -20.22
CA GLN A 420 6.47 13.58 -21.18
C GLN A 420 7.28 13.96 -22.43
N LYS A 421 8.50 14.49 -22.23
CA LYS A 421 9.41 14.83 -23.34
C LYS A 421 9.76 13.62 -24.18
N VAL A 422 10.09 12.48 -23.57
CA VAL A 422 10.39 11.25 -24.32
C VAL A 422 9.16 10.78 -25.09
N CYS A 423 7.98 10.76 -24.47
CA CYS A 423 6.76 10.35 -25.14
C CYS A 423 6.41 11.26 -26.32
N GLU A 424 6.62 12.58 -26.18
CA GLU A 424 6.49 13.55 -27.27
C GLU A 424 7.48 13.27 -28.41
N GLN A 425 8.78 13.10 -28.11
CA GLN A 425 9.80 12.73 -29.09
C GLN A 425 9.46 11.43 -29.82
N LEU A 426 8.89 10.47 -29.10
CA LEU A 426 8.47 9.18 -29.63
C LEU A 426 7.07 9.22 -30.22
N GLY A 427 6.32 10.32 -30.20
CA GLY A 427 4.93 10.39 -30.68
C GLY A 427 4.03 9.29 -30.08
N ILE A 428 4.13 9.07 -28.77
CA ILE A 428 3.31 8.12 -27.99
C ILE A 428 2.59 8.86 -26.86
N GLU A 429 1.52 8.27 -26.32
CA GLU A 429 0.77 8.85 -25.21
C GLU A 429 1.58 8.76 -23.90
N ALA A 430 1.53 9.83 -23.10
CA ALA A 430 2.07 9.86 -21.74
C ALA A 430 0.93 9.93 -20.72
N GLN A 431 0.96 9.04 -19.73
CA GLN A 431 0.03 9.05 -18.60
C GLN A 431 0.79 9.00 -17.27
N MET A 432 0.13 9.47 -16.21
CA MET A 432 0.59 9.32 -14.83
C MET A 432 -0.42 8.49 -14.04
N VAL A 433 0.09 7.58 -13.21
CA VAL A 433 -0.71 6.89 -12.20
C VAL A 433 -0.14 7.17 -10.81
N ASN A 434 -0.99 7.54 -9.87
CA ASN A 434 -0.62 7.72 -8.47
C ASN A 434 -0.77 6.39 -7.73
N LEU A 435 0.35 5.83 -7.28
CA LEU A 435 0.43 4.60 -6.49
C LEU A 435 1.16 4.84 -5.15
N VAL A 436 1.26 6.09 -4.68
CA VAL A 436 1.91 6.46 -3.41
C VAL A 436 1.37 5.62 -2.26
N GLN A 437 0.04 5.49 -2.18
CA GLN A 437 -0.61 4.71 -1.14
C GLN A 437 -0.29 3.21 -1.23
N SER A 438 -0.29 2.65 -2.45
CA SER A 438 0.07 1.24 -2.69
C SER A 438 1.52 0.99 -2.29
N TYR A 439 2.44 1.88 -2.65
CA TYR A 439 3.84 1.80 -2.28
C TYR A 439 4.04 1.88 -0.77
N TRP A 440 3.40 2.85 -0.11
CA TRP A 440 3.47 3.00 1.35
C TRP A 440 3.03 1.72 2.07
N ASN A 441 1.84 1.23 1.74
CA ASN A 441 1.24 0.08 2.43
C ASN A 441 1.93 -1.24 2.10
N SER A 442 2.39 -1.41 0.85
CA SER A 442 2.88 -2.69 0.35
C SER A 442 4.39 -2.84 0.27
N VAL A 443 5.14 -1.74 0.36
CA VAL A 443 6.59 -1.74 0.29
C VAL A 443 7.17 -1.09 1.54
N PHE A 444 6.83 0.18 1.78
CA PHE A 444 7.55 0.98 2.77
C PHE A 444 7.24 0.59 4.22
N ALA A 445 5.96 0.52 4.61
CA ALA A 445 5.56 0.14 5.96
C ALA A 445 6.07 -1.27 6.37
N PRO A 446 6.03 -2.30 5.50
CA PRO A 446 6.68 -3.59 5.77
C PRO A 446 8.18 -3.49 5.98
N CYS A 447 8.87 -2.64 5.23
CA CYS A 447 10.28 -2.39 5.44
C CYS A 447 10.53 -1.75 6.81
N LEU A 448 9.70 -0.79 7.23
CA LEU A 448 9.80 -0.19 8.57
C LEU A 448 9.68 -1.25 9.67
N GLU A 449 8.71 -2.16 9.56
CA GLU A 449 8.54 -3.27 10.49
C GLU A 449 9.80 -4.15 10.56
N GLY A 450 10.38 -4.51 9.40
CA GLY A 450 11.62 -5.27 9.35
C GLY A 450 12.80 -4.54 10.03
N TYR A 451 12.94 -3.23 9.80
CA TYR A 451 13.98 -2.43 10.44
C TYR A 451 13.80 -2.32 11.96
N GLU A 452 12.57 -2.17 12.46
CA GLU A 452 12.26 -2.17 13.90
C GLU A 452 12.61 -3.49 14.58
N GLU A 453 12.50 -4.61 13.85
CA GLU A 453 12.94 -5.94 14.29
C GLU A 453 14.47 -6.14 14.21
N GLY A 454 15.21 -5.13 13.74
CA GLY A 454 16.67 -5.19 13.60
C GLY A 454 17.14 -5.88 12.31
N LEU A 455 16.23 -6.19 11.39
CA LEU A 455 16.50 -6.84 10.10
C LEU A 455 16.89 -5.81 9.03
N THR A 456 17.22 -6.27 7.82
CA THR A 456 17.54 -5.39 6.68
C THR A 456 16.73 -5.79 5.45
N PRO A 457 15.44 -5.41 5.38
CA PRO A 457 14.58 -5.71 4.24
C PRO A 457 15.05 -5.01 2.96
N ASN A 458 14.72 -5.62 1.80
CA ASN A 458 15.01 -5.06 0.49
C ASN A 458 13.74 -4.45 -0.16
N PRO A 459 13.57 -3.11 -0.15
CA PRO A 459 12.37 -2.45 -0.66
C PRO A 459 12.20 -2.63 -2.18
N ASP A 460 13.29 -2.77 -2.94
CA ASP A 460 13.22 -2.88 -4.41
C ASP A 460 12.59 -4.21 -4.84
N ILE A 461 12.84 -5.28 -4.07
CA ILE A 461 12.21 -6.60 -4.29
C ILE A 461 10.70 -6.52 -4.08
N LEU A 462 10.28 -5.93 -2.95
CA LEU A 462 8.86 -5.71 -2.66
C LEU A 462 8.20 -4.78 -3.67
N CYS A 463 8.91 -3.74 -4.11
CA CYS A 463 8.42 -2.80 -5.10
C CYS A 463 8.15 -3.46 -6.45
N ASN A 464 9.02 -4.34 -6.92
CA ASN A 464 8.75 -5.12 -8.13
C ASN A 464 7.52 -6.00 -7.94
N ARG A 465 7.47 -6.77 -6.84
CA ARG A 465 6.37 -7.71 -6.58
C ARG A 465 5.01 -7.05 -6.41
N GLU A 466 4.91 -5.99 -5.61
CA GLU A 466 3.63 -5.41 -5.21
C GLU A 466 3.22 -4.21 -6.06
N ILE A 467 4.17 -3.49 -6.65
CA ILE A 467 3.90 -2.27 -7.42
C ILE A 467 4.05 -2.53 -8.91
N LYS A 468 5.26 -2.82 -9.39
CA LYS A 468 5.53 -2.86 -10.84
C LYS A 468 4.86 -4.03 -11.57
N PHE A 469 4.74 -5.20 -10.94
CA PHE A 469 4.16 -6.39 -11.57
C PHE A 469 2.80 -6.79 -11.00
N LYS A 470 2.23 -5.94 -10.13
CA LYS A 470 0.89 -6.12 -9.56
C LYS A 470 0.04 -4.88 -9.74
N ALA A 471 0.21 -3.84 -8.93
CA ALA A 471 -0.60 -2.61 -9.03
C ALA A 471 -0.52 -1.95 -10.41
N PHE A 472 0.66 -1.91 -11.02
CA PHE A 472 0.88 -1.36 -12.35
C PHE A 472 0.30 -2.26 -13.46
N THR A 473 0.44 -3.58 -13.35
CA THR A 473 -0.18 -4.53 -14.28
C THR A 473 -1.70 -4.48 -14.23
N GLU A 474 -2.27 -4.37 -13.03
CA GLU A 474 -3.70 -4.14 -12.82
C GLU A 474 -4.14 -2.84 -13.50
N TYR A 475 -3.40 -1.75 -13.33
CA TYR A 475 -3.66 -0.48 -14.02
C TYR A 475 -3.60 -0.62 -15.56
N ALA A 476 -2.54 -1.24 -16.09
CA ALA A 476 -2.37 -1.44 -17.52
C ALA A 476 -3.52 -2.27 -18.12
N THR A 477 -3.96 -3.31 -17.42
CA THR A 477 -5.11 -4.13 -17.82
C THR A 477 -6.38 -3.30 -17.91
N LYS A 478 -6.62 -2.38 -16.97
CA LYS A 478 -7.82 -1.50 -16.96
C LYS A 478 -7.88 -0.56 -18.16
N ILE A 479 -6.74 -0.06 -18.61
CA ILE A 479 -6.66 0.80 -19.81
C ILE A 479 -6.56 -0.01 -21.11
N GLY A 480 -6.86 -1.32 -21.06
CA GLY A 480 -6.94 -2.20 -22.22
C GLY A 480 -5.58 -2.52 -22.83
N ALA A 481 -4.53 -2.64 -22.04
CA ALA A 481 -3.23 -3.12 -22.51
C ALA A 481 -3.20 -4.64 -22.63
N ASP A 482 -2.63 -5.13 -23.72
CA ASP A 482 -2.35 -6.55 -23.94
C ASP A 482 -1.08 -6.97 -23.17
N TYR A 483 -0.11 -6.06 -23.06
CA TYR A 483 1.15 -6.30 -22.35
C TYR A 483 1.58 -5.12 -21.49
N VAL A 484 2.36 -5.44 -20.46
CA VAL A 484 3.16 -4.49 -19.68
C VAL A 484 4.61 -4.63 -20.06
N ALA A 485 5.31 -3.51 -20.21
CA ALA A 485 6.75 -3.50 -20.41
C ALA A 485 7.45 -2.63 -19.37
N THR A 486 8.69 -2.99 -19.06
CA THR A 486 9.55 -2.18 -18.19
C THR A 486 10.97 -2.19 -18.74
N GLY A 487 11.78 -1.19 -18.37
CA GLY A 487 13.20 -1.13 -18.73
C GLY A 487 14.10 -2.05 -17.90
N HIS A 488 13.60 -3.20 -17.41
CA HIS A 488 14.44 -4.12 -16.65
C HIS A 488 15.39 -4.90 -17.58
N TYR A 489 16.62 -5.08 -17.10
CA TYR A 489 17.58 -6.00 -17.69
C TYR A 489 17.31 -7.39 -17.11
N ALA A 490 16.43 -8.13 -17.77
CA ALA A 490 16.15 -9.53 -17.54
C ALA A 490 15.52 -10.12 -18.80
N ALA A 491 15.57 -11.43 -19.00
CA ALA A 491 14.96 -12.07 -20.15
C ALA A 491 13.78 -12.96 -19.73
N LEU A 492 12.73 -12.97 -20.54
CA LEU A 492 11.64 -13.93 -20.45
C LEU A 492 11.73 -14.86 -21.65
N LYS A 493 11.81 -16.17 -21.42
CA LYS A 493 11.81 -17.19 -22.47
C LYS A 493 10.56 -18.07 -22.33
N PRO A 494 10.02 -18.61 -23.43
CA PRO A 494 8.95 -19.60 -23.35
C PRO A 494 9.33 -20.77 -22.43
N ALA A 495 8.34 -21.36 -21.77
CA ALA A 495 8.56 -22.58 -21.01
C ALA A 495 8.94 -23.74 -21.96
N ASP A 496 9.78 -24.66 -21.48
CA ASP A 496 10.33 -25.78 -22.27
C ASP A 496 9.27 -26.84 -22.69
N SER A 497 7.97 -26.63 -22.40
CA SER A 497 6.86 -27.51 -22.81
C SER A 497 5.68 -26.74 -23.41
N ASP A 498 5.12 -27.28 -24.51
CA ASP A 498 4.02 -26.73 -25.34
C ASP A 498 2.65 -26.58 -24.65
N ALA A 499 2.58 -26.50 -23.33
CA ALA A 499 1.32 -26.45 -22.57
C ALA A 499 1.23 -25.20 -21.67
N SER A 500 0.68 -24.10 -22.22
CA SER A 500 0.07 -22.99 -21.47
C SER A 500 0.85 -22.39 -20.28
N GLY A 501 2.17 -22.58 -20.22
CA GLY A 501 3.00 -22.22 -19.08
C GLY A 501 3.36 -20.73 -19.05
N SER A 502 3.50 -20.18 -17.86
CA SER A 502 4.09 -18.85 -17.66
C SER A 502 5.56 -18.85 -18.12
N PRO A 503 6.08 -17.74 -18.67
CA PRO A 503 7.44 -17.71 -19.19
C PRO A 503 8.47 -17.88 -18.07
N ASN A 504 9.62 -18.46 -18.44
CA ASN A 504 10.77 -18.61 -17.57
C ASN A 504 11.55 -17.29 -17.47
N LEU A 505 11.89 -16.89 -16.26
CA LEU A 505 12.77 -15.76 -15.99
C LEU A 505 14.24 -16.18 -16.11
N PHE A 506 15.01 -15.43 -16.90
CA PHE A 506 16.45 -15.60 -17.08
C PHE A 506 17.19 -14.32 -16.68
N ALA A 507 18.42 -14.50 -16.21
CA ALA A 507 19.39 -13.42 -16.08
C ALA A 507 19.57 -12.68 -17.42
N ALA A 508 19.86 -11.38 -17.35
CA ALA A 508 20.18 -10.59 -18.53
C ALA A 508 21.50 -11.01 -19.18
N GLU A 509 21.67 -10.65 -20.46
CA GLU A 509 22.95 -10.81 -21.16
C GLU A 509 24.06 -9.91 -20.57
N ASP A 510 23.71 -8.75 -20.03
CA ASP A 510 24.63 -7.88 -19.30
C ASP A 510 24.69 -8.24 -17.82
N ASP A 511 25.61 -9.13 -17.44
CA ASP A 511 25.83 -9.56 -16.05
C ASP A 511 26.01 -8.39 -15.07
N SER A 512 26.56 -7.27 -15.52
CA SER A 512 26.83 -6.10 -14.68
C SER A 512 25.56 -5.31 -14.32
N LYS A 513 24.48 -5.55 -15.07
CA LYS A 513 23.18 -4.89 -14.97
C LYS A 513 22.01 -5.85 -14.78
N ASP A 514 22.25 -7.15 -14.78
CA ASP A 514 21.24 -8.18 -14.57
C ASP A 514 20.37 -7.93 -13.33
N GLN A 515 19.09 -7.69 -13.56
CA GLN A 515 18.07 -7.34 -12.56
C GLN A 515 17.15 -8.52 -12.21
N SER A 516 17.40 -9.74 -12.71
CA SER A 516 16.61 -10.93 -12.32
C SER A 516 16.57 -11.13 -10.80
N TYR A 517 17.63 -10.73 -10.08
CA TYR A 517 17.68 -10.73 -8.62
C TYR A 517 16.48 -10.00 -7.99
N PHE A 518 16.12 -8.81 -8.50
CA PHE A 518 15.01 -8.03 -7.94
C PHE A 518 13.63 -8.58 -8.34
N LEU A 519 13.58 -9.33 -9.43
CA LEU A 519 12.37 -9.94 -9.98
C LEU A 519 12.09 -11.33 -9.37
N SER A 520 13.04 -11.92 -8.65
CA SER A 520 12.99 -13.25 -8.04
C SER A 520 11.80 -13.56 -7.12
N SER A 521 11.15 -12.52 -6.58
CA SER A 521 9.99 -12.67 -5.69
C SER A 521 8.64 -12.44 -6.38
N VAL A 522 8.64 -12.05 -7.65
CA VAL A 522 7.44 -11.88 -8.46
C VAL A 522 6.90 -13.27 -8.81
N ASP A 523 5.58 -13.47 -8.67
CA ASP A 523 4.95 -14.72 -9.10
C ASP A 523 5.19 -14.92 -10.59
N GLY A 524 5.72 -16.10 -10.98
CA GLY A 524 6.04 -16.41 -12.37
C GLY A 524 4.83 -16.21 -13.31
N LYS A 525 3.61 -16.41 -12.80
CA LYS A 525 2.36 -16.18 -13.57
C LYS A 525 2.15 -14.72 -13.96
N ALA A 526 2.66 -13.79 -13.17
CA ALA A 526 2.56 -12.37 -13.47
C ALA A 526 3.35 -11.99 -14.74
N PHE A 527 4.32 -12.81 -15.16
CA PHE A 527 5.12 -12.56 -16.37
C PHE A 527 4.44 -12.97 -17.67
N ALA A 528 3.27 -13.63 -17.63
CA ALA A 528 2.59 -14.12 -18.84
C ALA A 528 2.36 -13.02 -19.90
N ASN A 529 2.05 -11.80 -19.46
CA ASN A 529 1.81 -10.64 -20.33
C ASN A 529 2.85 -9.52 -20.09
N VAL A 530 4.09 -9.88 -19.79
CA VAL A 530 5.18 -8.93 -19.53
C VAL A 530 6.24 -9.00 -20.62
N LEU A 531 6.80 -7.84 -20.97
CA LEU A 531 7.91 -7.69 -21.91
C LEU A 531 9.11 -7.01 -21.23
N PHE A 532 10.31 -7.56 -21.46
CA PHE A 532 11.59 -6.94 -21.09
C PHE A 532 12.44 -6.68 -22.34
N PRO A 533 12.25 -5.51 -23.00
CA PRO A 533 12.90 -5.25 -24.28
C PRO A 533 14.43 -5.17 -24.22
N LEU A 534 15.02 -5.02 -23.03
CA LEU A 534 16.46 -4.81 -22.82
C LEU A 534 17.21 -6.06 -22.37
N GLY A 535 16.53 -7.21 -22.21
CA GLY A 535 17.13 -8.42 -21.63
C GLY A 535 18.34 -8.98 -22.38
N GLY A 536 18.37 -8.82 -23.70
CA GLY A 536 19.48 -9.25 -24.58
C GLY A 536 20.34 -8.08 -25.06
N MET A 537 20.55 -7.07 -24.21
CA MET A 537 21.29 -5.87 -24.59
C MET A 537 22.25 -5.45 -23.49
N HIS A 538 23.44 -5.00 -23.89
CA HIS A 538 24.35 -4.32 -22.98
C HIS A 538 23.92 -2.88 -22.74
N LYS A 539 24.14 -2.38 -21.52
CA LYS A 539 23.83 -0.98 -21.15
C LYS A 539 24.50 0.05 -22.07
N THR A 540 25.69 -0.26 -22.56
CA THR A 540 26.44 0.57 -23.52
C THR A 540 25.69 0.71 -24.84
N GLU A 541 25.05 -0.36 -25.32
CA GLU A 541 24.24 -0.34 -26.52
C GLU A 541 22.95 0.46 -26.32
N VAL A 542 22.27 0.28 -25.18
CA VAL A 542 21.07 1.05 -24.84
C VAL A 542 21.36 2.55 -24.86
N ARG A 543 22.47 3.00 -24.26
CA ARG A 543 22.88 4.41 -24.30
C ARG A 543 23.22 4.89 -25.71
N ARG A 544 23.86 4.05 -26.54
CA ARG A 544 24.16 4.38 -27.94
C ARG A 544 22.87 4.58 -28.75
N ILE A 545 21.87 3.73 -28.57
CA ILE A 545 20.55 3.87 -29.23
C ILE A 545 19.90 5.18 -28.80
N ALA A 546 19.84 5.47 -27.50
CA ALA A 546 19.26 6.71 -27.02
C ALA A 546 19.95 7.96 -27.61
N ALA A 547 21.28 7.94 -27.72
CA ALA A 547 22.06 9.02 -28.30
C ALA A 547 21.80 9.20 -29.81
N ASN A 548 21.75 8.10 -30.57
CA ASN A 548 21.48 8.13 -32.02
C ASN A 548 20.09 8.67 -32.34
N GLU A 549 19.10 8.39 -31.49
CA GLU A 549 17.73 8.88 -31.63
C GLU A 549 17.52 10.26 -31.01
N GLY A 550 18.57 10.87 -30.44
CA GLY A 550 18.47 12.18 -29.81
C GLY A 550 17.51 12.24 -28.61
N LEU A 551 17.30 11.13 -27.90
CA LEU A 551 16.41 11.10 -26.72
C LEU A 551 16.96 12.00 -25.62
N CYS A 552 16.09 12.81 -25.00
CA CYS A 552 16.49 13.76 -23.95
C CYS A 552 17.13 13.07 -22.73
N THR A 553 16.85 11.78 -22.50
CA THR A 553 17.39 10.96 -21.42
C THR A 553 18.73 10.30 -21.72
N ALA A 554 19.29 10.42 -22.93
CA ALA A 554 20.48 9.68 -23.37
C ALA A 554 21.71 9.85 -22.45
N THR A 555 21.91 11.07 -21.93
CA THR A 555 23.04 11.41 -21.03
C THR A 555 22.68 11.33 -19.55
N LYS A 556 21.41 11.03 -19.20
CA LYS A 556 20.96 10.97 -17.81
C LYS A 556 21.65 9.82 -17.07
N LYS A 557 22.09 10.08 -15.84
CA LYS A 557 22.72 9.07 -14.98
C LYS A 557 21.67 8.06 -14.50
N ASP A 558 22.11 6.84 -14.24
CA ASP A 558 21.24 5.82 -13.66
C ASP A 558 20.80 6.24 -12.25
N SER A 559 19.53 6.02 -11.91
CA SER A 559 19.02 6.29 -10.57
C SER A 559 19.73 5.39 -9.54
N VAL A 560 20.09 5.98 -8.40
CA VAL A 560 20.73 5.29 -7.28
C VAL A 560 19.95 5.57 -6.00
N GLY A 561 19.94 4.62 -5.07
CA GLY A 561 19.17 4.72 -3.82
C GLY A 561 17.95 3.80 -3.82
N ILE A 562 17.04 4.01 -2.85
CA ILE A 562 15.83 3.20 -2.70
C ILE A 562 14.88 3.54 -3.86
N CYS A 563 14.26 2.54 -4.49
CA CYS A 563 13.37 2.77 -5.63
C CYS A 563 12.27 3.80 -5.28
N PHE A 564 12.07 4.79 -6.17
CA PHE A 564 11.12 5.91 -6.03
C PHE A 564 11.39 6.95 -4.93
N ILE A 565 12.23 6.65 -3.94
CA ILE A 565 12.63 7.60 -2.87
C ILE A 565 13.93 8.33 -3.25
N GLY A 566 14.81 7.65 -3.99
CA GLY A 566 16.08 8.21 -4.45
C GLY A 566 17.21 8.11 -3.41
N LYS A 567 18.21 8.98 -3.55
CA LYS A 567 19.45 8.92 -2.75
C LYS A 567 19.32 9.78 -1.48
N ARG A 568 19.25 9.11 -0.33
CA ARG A 568 19.24 9.73 1.01
C ARG A 568 20.36 9.18 1.90
N ASN A 569 20.71 9.90 2.96
CA ASN A 569 21.41 9.27 4.08
C ASN A 569 20.43 8.33 4.78
N PHE A 570 20.67 7.02 4.70
CA PHE A 570 19.74 6.01 5.20
C PHE A 570 19.42 6.18 6.69
N ALA A 571 20.41 6.49 7.53
CA ALA A 571 20.21 6.63 8.97
C ALA A 571 19.32 7.84 9.30
N ASP A 572 19.55 8.98 8.64
CA ASP A 572 18.74 10.17 8.88
C ASP A 572 17.33 9.99 8.32
N PHE A 573 17.20 9.37 7.14
CA PHE A 573 15.92 9.06 6.51
C PHE A 573 15.06 8.12 7.36
N ILE A 574 15.61 6.98 7.79
CA ILE A 574 14.81 5.98 8.52
C ILE A 574 14.34 6.51 9.89
N HIS A 575 15.11 7.41 10.51
CA HIS A 575 14.78 8.02 11.80
C HIS A 575 13.72 9.13 11.73
N GLN A 576 13.27 9.51 10.54
CA GLN A 576 12.04 10.30 10.38
C GLN A 576 10.78 9.48 10.68
N TYR A 577 10.87 8.14 10.56
CA TYR A 577 9.74 7.22 10.71
C TYR A 577 9.86 6.32 11.94
N ILE A 578 11.08 5.91 12.31
CA ILE A 578 11.33 5.03 13.45
C ILE A 578 12.13 5.79 14.53
N PRO A 579 11.62 5.90 15.77
CA PRO A 579 12.35 6.52 16.87
C PRO A 579 13.76 5.94 17.04
N ARG A 580 14.73 6.81 17.35
CA ARG A 580 16.12 6.39 17.59
C ARG A 580 16.19 5.47 18.82
N GLN A 581 16.62 4.22 18.58
CA GLN A 581 16.93 3.25 19.62
C GLN A 581 18.45 3.24 19.85
N ASN A 582 18.87 3.92 20.92
CA ASN A 582 20.28 3.97 21.31
C ASN A 582 20.68 2.68 22.00
N GLY A 583 21.93 2.29 21.83
CA GLY A 583 22.50 1.06 22.36
C GLY A 583 24.02 1.11 22.32
N TYR A 584 24.66 -0.05 22.44
CA TYR A 584 26.11 -0.16 22.44
C TYR A 584 26.62 -1.05 21.33
N PHE A 585 27.77 -0.67 20.78
CA PHE A 585 28.62 -1.59 20.08
C PHE A 585 29.24 -2.56 21.07
N CYS A 586 29.15 -3.85 20.78
CA CYS A 586 29.71 -4.92 21.61
C CYS A 586 30.62 -5.79 20.75
N THR A 587 31.76 -6.24 21.27
CA THR A 587 32.61 -7.20 20.55
C THR A 587 31.92 -8.57 20.47
N VAL A 588 32.41 -9.46 19.60
CA VAL A 588 31.98 -10.87 19.53
C VAL A 588 32.13 -11.65 20.85
N ASN A 589 32.94 -11.15 21.79
CA ASN A 589 33.15 -11.74 23.12
C ASN A 589 32.25 -11.10 24.20
N GLY A 590 31.32 -10.22 23.81
CA GLY A 590 30.40 -9.54 24.73
C GLY A 590 30.97 -8.30 25.42
N GLN A 591 32.21 -7.88 25.11
CA GLN A 591 32.76 -6.64 25.67
C GLN A 591 32.07 -5.42 25.06
N ARG A 592 31.42 -4.61 25.90
CA ARG A 592 30.82 -3.32 25.53
C ARG A 592 31.90 -2.30 25.16
N MET A 593 31.70 -1.61 24.05
CA MET A 593 32.63 -0.63 23.48
C MET A 593 32.03 0.79 23.51
N HIS A 594 31.55 1.29 22.38
CA HIS A 594 31.04 2.65 22.21
C HIS A 594 29.51 2.68 22.15
N LEU A 595 28.92 3.85 22.45
CA LEU A 595 27.51 4.13 22.17
C LEU A 595 27.26 4.26 20.67
N HIS A 596 26.09 3.81 20.22
CA HIS A 596 25.55 4.16 18.91
C HIS A 596 24.20 4.88 19.02
N ASN A 597 23.86 5.63 17.98
CA ASN A 597 22.72 6.55 17.94
C ASN A 597 21.54 6.06 17.07
N GLY A 598 21.48 4.77 16.79
CA GLY A 598 20.33 4.14 16.11
C GLY A 598 20.54 2.68 15.72
N PHE A 599 19.98 1.75 16.49
CA PHE A 599 20.03 0.30 16.23
C PHE A 599 19.56 -0.11 14.82
N THR A 600 18.50 0.51 14.33
CA THR A 600 17.87 0.19 13.03
C THR A 600 18.73 0.61 11.83
N ALA A 601 19.68 1.53 12.02
CA ALA A 601 20.55 2.03 10.95
C ALA A 601 21.72 1.11 10.59
N TYR A 602 21.92 0.02 11.33
CA TYR A 602 23.04 -0.91 11.14
C TYR A 602 22.64 -2.20 10.44
N THR A 603 23.48 -2.62 9.49
CA THR A 603 23.35 -3.84 8.69
C THR A 603 24.59 -4.72 8.83
N VAL A 604 24.43 -6.05 8.81
CA VAL A 604 25.55 -6.99 8.84
C VAL A 604 26.52 -6.73 7.69
N GLY A 605 27.82 -6.76 7.98
CA GLY A 605 28.89 -6.48 7.04
C GLY A 605 29.19 -5.00 6.82
N GLN A 606 28.37 -4.08 7.35
CA GLN A 606 28.61 -2.64 7.34
C GLN A 606 29.80 -2.27 8.23
N GLY A 607 30.61 -1.31 7.80
CA GLY A 607 31.65 -0.72 8.67
C GLY A 607 31.02 0.10 9.80
N ALA A 608 31.34 -0.21 11.06
CA ALA A 608 30.76 0.42 12.24
C ALA A 608 31.29 1.85 12.51
N ARG A 609 32.39 2.26 11.85
CA ARG A 609 33.01 3.60 11.93
C ARG A 609 33.21 4.10 13.38
N LEU A 610 33.76 3.23 14.23
CA LEU A 610 34.08 3.56 15.63
C LEU A 610 35.17 4.64 15.71
N GLN A 611 34.88 5.75 16.38
CA GLN A 611 35.85 6.84 16.56
C GLN A 611 36.99 6.43 17.49
N GLY A 612 38.21 6.86 17.18
CA GLY A 612 39.40 6.61 18.01
C GLY A 612 40.01 5.20 17.87
N MET A 613 39.48 4.34 17.01
CA MET A 613 40.02 3.01 16.73
C MET A 613 40.98 3.05 15.54
N SER A 614 42.17 2.45 15.69
CA SER A 614 43.15 2.34 14.61
C SER A 614 42.75 1.34 13.52
N ALA A 615 42.00 0.30 13.90
CA ALA A 615 41.49 -0.73 13.00
C ALA A 615 40.06 -0.44 12.54
N LYS A 616 39.69 -0.96 11.37
CA LYS A 616 38.31 -0.92 10.86
C LYS A 616 37.47 -2.01 11.52
N TRP A 617 36.33 -1.63 12.07
CA TRP A 617 35.36 -2.55 12.68
C TRP A 617 34.12 -2.73 11.81
N PHE A 618 33.55 -3.92 11.82
CA PHE A 618 32.39 -4.30 11.01
C PHE A 618 31.30 -4.91 11.86
N VAL A 619 30.05 -4.62 11.52
CA VAL A 619 28.87 -5.23 12.16
C VAL A 619 28.80 -6.71 11.77
N VAL A 620 28.69 -7.58 12.75
CA VAL A 620 28.59 -9.05 12.58
C VAL A 620 27.32 -9.64 13.19
N GLY A 621 26.58 -8.85 13.97
CA GLY A 621 25.43 -9.31 14.73
C GLY A 621 24.61 -8.16 15.28
N LYS A 622 23.37 -8.45 15.70
CA LYS A 622 22.44 -7.49 16.31
C LYS A 622 21.53 -8.21 17.31
N HIS A 623 21.38 -7.63 18.49
CA HIS A 623 20.42 -8.06 19.50
C HIS A 623 19.39 -6.95 19.75
N LYS A 624 18.13 -7.28 19.55
CA LYS A 624 16.99 -6.35 19.65
C LYS A 624 16.66 -6.06 21.11
N LEU A 625 16.72 -7.06 21.99
CA LEU A 625 16.26 -6.93 23.39
C LEU A 625 16.96 -5.80 24.15
N ASP A 626 18.26 -5.59 23.91
CA ASP A 626 19.09 -4.57 24.53
C ASP A 626 19.61 -3.53 23.53
N HIS A 627 19.16 -3.62 22.27
CA HIS A 627 19.62 -2.82 21.13
C HIS A 627 21.13 -2.89 20.90
N SER A 628 21.82 -3.97 21.26
CA SER A 628 23.25 -4.14 21.03
C SER A 628 23.57 -4.40 19.55
N VAL A 629 24.64 -3.78 19.06
CA VAL A 629 25.21 -4.03 17.72
C VAL A 629 26.56 -4.74 17.89
N ILE A 630 26.63 -6.00 17.46
CA ILE A 630 27.84 -6.80 17.60
C ILE A 630 28.82 -6.45 16.48
N VAL A 631 30.07 -6.19 16.83
CA VAL A 631 31.14 -5.78 15.91
C VAL A 631 32.39 -6.64 16.05
N ALA A 632 33.14 -6.73 14.97
CA ALA A 632 34.42 -7.41 14.93
C ALA A 632 35.48 -6.63 14.16
N GLU A 633 36.74 -6.81 14.54
CA GLU A 633 37.88 -6.12 13.95
C GLU A 633 38.30 -6.76 12.62
N GLY A 634 38.46 -5.92 11.59
CA GLY A 634 38.98 -6.33 10.30
C GLY A 634 37.91 -6.89 9.34
N THR A 635 38.19 -6.75 8.04
CA THR A 635 37.27 -7.20 6.96
C THR A 635 37.14 -8.72 6.87
N ARG A 636 38.09 -9.45 7.46
CA ARG A 636 38.27 -10.90 7.38
C ARG A 636 38.02 -11.63 8.71
N HIS A 637 37.38 -10.96 9.67
CA HIS A 637 37.08 -11.59 10.95
C HIS A 637 36.20 -12.84 10.74
N PRO A 638 36.49 -14.00 11.36
CA PRO A 638 35.71 -15.23 11.19
C PRO A 638 34.21 -15.08 11.47
N ALA A 639 33.81 -14.14 12.35
CA ALA A 639 32.41 -13.85 12.64
C ALA A 639 31.64 -13.21 11.46
N LEU A 640 32.33 -12.76 10.41
CA LEU A 640 31.68 -12.26 9.19
C LEU A 640 31.36 -13.38 8.19
N PHE A 641 31.85 -14.61 8.37
CA PHE A 641 31.77 -15.66 7.36
C PHE A 641 30.93 -16.83 7.84
N SER A 642 30.08 -17.36 6.96
CA SER A 642 29.29 -18.57 7.18
C SER A 642 29.34 -19.47 5.94
N ASP A 643 29.27 -20.79 6.15
CA ASP A 643 29.18 -21.79 5.07
C ASP A 643 27.73 -22.10 4.68
N ALA A 644 26.74 -21.56 5.39
CA ALA A 644 25.34 -21.82 5.11
C ALA A 644 24.44 -20.65 5.42
N LEU A 645 23.22 -20.71 4.89
CA LEU A 645 22.08 -19.89 5.32
C LEU A 645 20.78 -20.69 5.30
N PHE A 646 19.73 -20.08 5.84
CA PHE A 646 18.38 -20.63 5.87
C PHE A 646 17.39 -19.64 5.27
N ALA A 647 16.51 -20.15 4.41
CA ALA A 647 15.34 -19.43 3.90
C ALA A 647 14.08 -20.23 4.23
N SER A 648 12.97 -19.53 4.50
CA SER A 648 11.69 -20.22 4.73
C SER A 648 11.20 -20.84 3.42
N ALA A 649 10.95 -22.15 3.40
CA ALA A 649 10.45 -22.83 2.21
C ALA A 649 9.05 -22.32 1.81
N ALA A 650 8.25 -21.87 2.78
CA ALA A 650 6.92 -21.32 2.54
C ALA A 650 6.94 -19.88 2.00
N GLN A 651 8.01 -19.12 2.24
CA GLN A 651 8.17 -17.75 1.73
C GLN A 651 9.04 -17.68 0.48
N PHE A 652 9.64 -18.80 0.09
CA PHE A 652 10.42 -18.89 -1.13
C PHE A 652 9.48 -18.96 -2.33
N ASN A 653 9.60 -17.99 -3.23
CA ASN A 653 8.85 -17.94 -4.47
C ASN A 653 9.58 -18.79 -5.51
N TRP A 654 8.98 -19.90 -5.94
CA TRP A 654 9.47 -20.70 -7.06
C TRP A 654 8.85 -20.17 -8.35
N MET A 655 9.69 -19.79 -9.32
CA MET A 655 9.23 -19.18 -10.58
C MET A 655 8.31 -20.10 -11.38
N ALA A 656 8.59 -21.41 -11.36
CA ALA A 656 7.75 -22.42 -12.00
C ALA A 656 6.48 -22.77 -11.21
N GLY A 657 6.24 -22.15 -10.05
CA GLY A 657 5.10 -22.39 -9.16
C GLY A 657 5.33 -23.51 -8.12
N ASP A 658 6.16 -24.51 -8.45
CA ASP A 658 6.46 -25.62 -7.54
C ASP A 658 7.97 -25.80 -7.30
N VAL A 659 8.31 -26.48 -6.18
CA VAL A 659 9.68 -26.88 -5.84
C VAL A 659 10.29 -27.74 -6.97
N PRO A 660 11.54 -27.52 -7.42
CA PRO A 660 12.14 -28.31 -8.49
C PRO A 660 12.07 -29.83 -8.26
N GLN A 661 11.84 -30.59 -9.32
CA GLN A 661 11.67 -32.05 -9.26
C GLN A 661 12.86 -32.74 -8.58
N GLU A 662 14.10 -32.36 -8.93
CA GLU A 662 15.32 -32.90 -8.32
C GLU A 662 15.36 -32.72 -6.79
N LEU A 663 15.00 -31.51 -6.31
CA LEU A 663 14.93 -31.21 -4.88
C LEU A 663 13.81 -32.01 -4.19
N ARG A 664 12.67 -32.21 -4.87
CA ARG A 664 11.57 -33.03 -4.35
C ARG A 664 11.96 -34.50 -4.22
N ASP A 665 12.60 -35.06 -5.24
CA ASP A 665 12.86 -36.50 -5.32
C ASP A 665 14.08 -36.92 -4.50
N THR A 666 15.14 -36.12 -4.50
CA THR A 666 16.41 -36.47 -3.86
C THR A 666 16.62 -35.77 -2.51
N GLY A 667 15.80 -34.77 -2.19
CA GLY A 667 15.92 -33.93 -1.01
C GLY A 667 17.07 -32.93 -1.05
N ARG A 668 17.83 -32.87 -2.16
CA ARG A 668 18.94 -31.94 -2.39
C ARG A 668 19.00 -31.50 -3.85
N MET A 669 19.64 -30.38 -4.15
CA MET A 669 19.85 -29.94 -5.54
C MET A 669 21.08 -29.05 -5.63
N ARG A 670 21.92 -29.26 -6.66
CA ARG A 670 23.05 -28.36 -6.95
C ARG A 670 22.52 -27.17 -7.77
N CYS A 671 22.87 -25.96 -7.38
CA CYS A 671 22.48 -24.75 -8.13
C CYS A 671 23.43 -23.59 -7.85
N PHE A 672 23.20 -22.48 -8.55
CA PHE A 672 23.91 -21.22 -8.33
C PHE A 672 23.06 -20.29 -7.48
N TYR A 673 23.68 -19.32 -6.81
CA TYR A 673 22.94 -18.38 -5.97
C TYR A 673 23.50 -16.95 -5.98
N ARG A 674 22.66 -16.02 -5.51
CA ARG A 674 23.06 -14.71 -4.99
C ARG A 674 22.38 -14.46 -3.65
N VAL A 675 23.11 -13.93 -2.68
CA VAL A 675 22.56 -13.45 -1.38
C VAL A 675 22.55 -11.93 -1.25
N ARG A 676 23.02 -11.24 -2.29
CA ARG A 676 22.95 -9.79 -2.46
C ARG A 676 23.05 -9.42 -3.93
N TYR A 677 22.51 -8.26 -4.27
CA TYR A 677 22.61 -7.72 -5.63
C TYR A 677 24.06 -7.46 -6.03
N ARG A 678 24.39 -7.73 -7.30
CA ARG A 678 25.72 -7.67 -7.93
C ARG A 678 26.74 -8.71 -7.47
N GLN A 679 26.39 -9.60 -6.55
CA GLN A 679 27.24 -10.73 -6.22
C GLN A 679 27.48 -11.58 -7.47
N ASP A 680 28.74 -11.98 -7.68
CA ASP A 680 29.06 -12.97 -8.72
C ASP A 680 28.34 -14.29 -8.38
N LEU A 681 27.86 -15.01 -9.39
CA LEU A 681 27.23 -16.30 -9.16
C LEU A 681 28.26 -17.27 -8.58
N ASP A 682 27.84 -18.01 -7.56
CA ASP A 682 28.65 -19.04 -6.92
C ASP A 682 27.79 -20.30 -6.72
N GLU A 683 28.45 -21.44 -6.55
CA GLU A 683 27.80 -22.74 -6.44
C GLU A 683 27.39 -23.06 -5.01
N CYS A 684 26.23 -23.69 -4.88
CA CYS A 684 25.72 -24.19 -3.61
C CYS A 684 24.96 -25.50 -3.78
N THR A 685 24.76 -26.18 -2.65
CA THR A 685 23.81 -27.27 -2.53
C THR A 685 22.66 -26.83 -1.64
N ILE A 686 21.44 -26.94 -2.15
CA ILE A 686 20.24 -26.67 -1.35
C ILE A 686 19.62 -27.96 -0.85
N SER A 687 19.05 -27.95 0.36
CA SER A 687 18.34 -29.09 0.95
C SER A 687 17.17 -28.63 1.81
N LEU A 688 16.14 -29.49 1.92
CA LEU A 688 15.00 -29.24 2.81
C LEU A 688 15.29 -29.81 4.20
N ILE A 689 15.22 -28.96 5.22
CA ILE A 689 15.52 -29.31 6.61
C ILE A 689 14.39 -28.88 7.56
N SER A 690 14.36 -29.52 8.73
CA SER A 690 13.41 -29.19 9.79
C SER A 690 13.71 -27.88 10.49
N ASN A 691 12.69 -27.32 11.15
CA ASN A 691 12.85 -26.17 12.04
C ASN A 691 13.94 -26.43 13.09
N ARG A 692 13.94 -27.62 13.72
CA ARG A 692 14.91 -27.98 14.76
C ARG A 692 16.34 -27.96 14.23
N GLU A 693 16.57 -28.50 13.04
CA GLU A 693 17.89 -28.52 12.38
C GLU A 693 18.34 -27.11 12.01
N ALA A 694 17.43 -26.29 11.48
CA ALA A 694 17.72 -24.89 11.14
C ALA A 694 18.09 -24.10 12.41
N ARG A 695 17.34 -24.26 13.50
CA ARG A 695 17.63 -23.63 14.80
C ARG A 695 19.00 -24.00 15.34
N ALA A 696 19.35 -25.28 15.28
CA ALA A 696 20.61 -25.78 15.82
C ALA A 696 21.83 -25.28 15.04
N SER A 697 21.63 -24.92 13.77
CA SER A 697 22.70 -24.56 12.83
C SER A 697 22.77 -23.07 12.51
N ALA A 698 21.83 -22.26 13.00
CA ALA A 698 21.81 -20.81 12.80
C ALA A 698 22.79 -20.08 13.71
N SER A 699 23.26 -18.92 13.25
CA SER A 699 24.11 -18.03 14.07
C SER A 699 23.33 -17.47 15.25
N THR A 700 24.00 -17.42 16.39
CA THR A 700 23.55 -16.83 17.64
C THR A 700 23.87 -15.34 17.76
N LEU A 701 24.59 -14.76 16.79
CA LEU A 701 24.88 -13.33 16.72
C LEU A 701 23.65 -12.49 16.32
N HIS A 702 22.52 -13.15 16.06
CA HIS A 702 21.23 -12.55 15.71
C HIS A 702 20.12 -13.14 16.57
N ASP A 703 19.15 -12.30 16.94
CA ASP A 703 17.93 -12.73 17.65
C ASP A 703 16.93 -13.43 16.72
N TRP A 704 17.36 -14.48 16.03
CA TRP A 704 16.49 -15.25 15.15
C TRP A 704 15.82 -16.40 15.90
N GLN A 705 14.49 -16.53 15.73
CA GLN A 705 13.74 -17.69 16.15
C GLN A 705 12.93 -18.25 14.98
N PRO A 706 13.04 -19.55 14.69
CA PRO A 706 12.27 -20.16 13.61
C PRO A 706 10.78 -20.29 13.95
N GLU A 707 9.94 -20.28 12.91
CA GLU A 707 8.47 -20.29 13.01
C GLU A 707 7.96 -21.54 13.73
N PRO A 708 7.19 -21.43 14.83
CA PRO A 708 6.71 -22.60 15.56
C PRO A 708 5.76 -23.46 14.68
N LEU A 709 5.88 -24.79 14.80
CA LEU A 709 5.04 -25.76 14.09
C LEU A 709 3.54 -25.50 14.39
N ALA A 710 2.71 -25.44 13.35
CA ALA A 710 1.26 -25.33 13.51
C ALA A 710 0.70 -26.63 14.14
N SER A 711 -0.20 -26.49 15.13
CA SER A 711 -0.67 -27.63 15.93
C SER A 711 -1.86 -28.41 15.35
N HIS A 712 -2.36 -28.06 14.16
CA HIS A 712 -3.57 -28.64 13.58
C HIS A 712 -3.41 -28.94 12.08
N GLY A 713 -3.27 -30.23 11.74
CA GLY A 713 -3.19 -30.77 10.37
C GLY A 713 -3.11 -32.30 10.39
N ASP A 714 -3.56 -32.95 9.31
CA ASP A 714 -3.61 -34.41 9.13
C ASP A 714 -2.21 -35.07 9.13
N GLU A 715 -2.13 -36.39 9.35
CA GLU A 715 -0.85 -37.11 9.52
C GLU A 715 0.08 -37.06 8.30
N ASP A 716 -0.46 -37.01 7.08
CA ASP A 716 0.31 -36.79 5.85
C ASP A 716 0.81 -35.33 5.71
N GLU A 717 0.07 -34.38 6.30
CA GLU A 717 0.46 -32.98 6.41
C GLU A 717 1.56 -32.79 7.47
N LYS A 718 1.54 -33.58 8.55
CA LYS A 718 2.58 -33.60 9.60
C LYS A 718 3.94 -34.09 9.10
N GLU A 719 3.99 -35.04 8.15
CA GLU A 719 5.22 -35.51 7.51
C GLU A 719 5.82 -34.44 6.58
N ARG A 720 5.01 -33.79 5.74
CA ARG A 720 5.44 -32.65 4.90
C ARG A 720 5.81 -31.40 5.73
N GLN A 721 5.16 -31.19 6.87
CA GLN A 721 5.48 -30.12 7.83
C GLN A 721 6.78 -30.35 8.63
N LYS A 722 7.44 -31.51 8.50
CA LYS A 722 8.75 -31.74 9.16
C LYS A 722 9.89 -30.90 8.57
N LYS A 723 9.83 -30.41 7.33
CA LYS A 723 10.95 -29.70 6.66
C LYS A 723 10.57 -28.30 6.13
N SER A 724 10.48 -27.32 7.02
CA SER A 724 9.97 -25.97 6.72
C SER A 724 11.01 -24.99 6.17
N TYR A 725 12.30 -25.36 6.12
CA TYR A 725 13.38 -24.48 5.72
C TYR A 725 14.18 -25.04 4.56
N LEU A 726 14.57 -24.15 3.65
CA LEU A 726 15.61 -24.39 2.69
C LEU A 726 16.95 -24.04 3.34
N ARG A 727 17.81 -25.04 3.52
CA ARG A 727 19.22 -24.86 3.85
C ARG A 727 19.99 -24.69 2.55
N VAL A 728 20.83 -23.68 2.49
CA VAL A 728 21.78 -23.46 1.39
C VAL A 728 23.17 -23.64 1.96
N ASP A 729 23.88 -24.66 1.51
CA ASP A 729 25.28 -24.91 1.83
C ASP A 729 26.13 -24.36 0.69
N PHE A 730 26.98 -23.38 1.01
CA PHE A 730 27.84 -22.70 0.05
C PHE A 730 29.12 -23.50 -0.17
N ASP A 731 29.61 -23.55 -1.41
CA ASP A 731 30.90 -24.16 -1.70
C ASP A 731 32.07 -23.28 -1.21
N HIS A 732 31.85 -21.97 -1.19
CA HIS A 732 32.81 -20.99 -0.68
C HIS A 732 32.22 -20.16 0.48
N PRO A 733 33.03 -19.79 1.50
CA PRO A 733 32.55 -19.08 2.68
C PRO A 733 31.97 -17.70 2.32
N GLN A 734 30.75 -17.41 2.78
CA GLN A 734 30.05 -16.18 2.41
C GLN A 734 30.15 -15.10 3.48
N ARG A 735 30.57 -13.91 3.05
CA ARG A 735 30.77 -12.75 3.92
C ARG A 735 29.48 -11.96 4.16
N GLY A 736 29.04 -11.90 5.42
CA GLY A 736 28.00 -11.00 5.91
C GLY A 736 26.62 -11.35 5.39
N VAL A 737 26.24 -12.62 5.44
CA VAL A 737 24.88 -13.07 5.10
C VAL A 737 23.88 -12.34 6.02
N THR A 738 22.96 -11.58 5.43
CA THR A 738 22.10 -10.65 6.17
C THR A 738 20.64 -11.12 6.16
N PRO A 739 19.99 -11.29 7.33
CA PRO A 739 18.56 -11.58 7.40
C PRO A 739 17.68 -10.52 6.70
N GLU A 740 16.60 -10.98 6.04
CA GLU A 740 15.67 -10.21 5.19
C GLU A 740 16.25 -9.59 3.90
N GLN A 741 17.55 -9.77 3.61
CA GLN A 741 18.01 -9.72 2.22
C GLN A 741 17.49 -10.95 1.47
N ALA A 742 17.58 -10.96 0.13
CA ALA A 742 17.07 -12.07 -0.66
C ALA A 742 18.13 -13.10 -1.00
N LEU A 743 17.76 -14.37 -0.81
CA LEU A 743 18.36 -15.50 -1.49
C LEU A 743 17.68 -15.63 -2.86
N VAL A 744 18.48 -15.68 -3.93
CA VAL A 744 18.00 -15.98 -5.28
C VAL A 744 18.79 -17.15 -5.84
N LEU A 745 18.08 -18.11 -6.43
CA LEU A 745 18.66 -19.36 -6.95
C LEU A 745 18.58 -19.39 -8.47
N TYR A 746 19.64 -19.91 -9.09
CA TYR A 746 19.82 -19.95 -10.53
C TYR A 746 20.32 -21.32 -11.01
N ARG A 747 20.03 -21.64 -12.27
CA ARG A 747 20.70 -22.69 -13.03
C ARG A 747 21.91 -22.10 -13.76
N ALA A 748 22.84 -22.97 -14.18
CA ALA A 748 24.08 -22.58 -14.85
C ALA A 748 23.88 -21.73 -16.12
N ASP A 749 22.75 -21.88 -16.81
CA ASP A 749 22.38 -21.14 -18.03
C ASP A 749 21.67 -19.81 -17.76
N GLY A 750 21.61 -19.38 -16.49
CA GLY A 750 20.97 -18.14 -16.07
C GLY A 750 19.47 -18.24 -15.80
N LEU A 751 18.84 -19.42 -15.90
CA LEU A 751 17.45 -19.62 -15.48
C LEU A 751 17.32 -19.28 -13.98
N CYS A 752 16.43 -18.38 -13.63
CA CYS A 752 16.11 -18.06 -12.24
C CYS A 752 15.07 -19.06 -11.70
N TYR A 753 15.46 -19.91 -10.76
CA TYR A 753 14.52 -20.79 -10.06
C TYR A 753 13.56 -20.01 -9.17
N GLY A 754 13.98 -18.83 -8.69
CA GLY A 754 13.20 -17.96 -7.83
C GLY A 754 13.98 -17.44 -6.62
N GLY A 755 13.28 -16.89 -5.64
CA GLY A 755 13.92 -16.27 -4.49
C GLY A 755 13.01 -16.04 -3.29
N GLY A 756 13.63 -15.74 -2.15
CA GLY A 756 12.92 -15.48 -0.90
C GLY A 756 13.81 -14.80 0.14
N PRO A 757 13.22 -14.28 1.23
CA PRO A 757 13.97 -13.63 2.28
C PRO A 757 14.85 -14.64 3.03
N ILE A 758 16.09 -14.24 3.30
CA ILE A 758 17.00 -14.97 4.16
C ILE A 758 16.45 -14.89 5.58
N ALA A 759 16.12 -16.03 6.17
CA ALA A 759 15.63 -16.10 7.54
C ALA A 759 16.77 -15.93 8.54
N ALA A 760 17.89 -16.62 8.31
CA ALA A 760 19.08 -16.54 9.16
C ALA A 760 20.34 -16.96 8.40
N ALA A 761 21.49 -16.44 8.83
CA ALA A 761 22.79 -17.00 8.50
C ALA A 761 23.04 -18.29 9.31
N GLY A 762 23.82 -19.21 8.75
CA GLY A 762 24.41 -20.32 9.50
C GLY A 762 25.44 -19.85 10.51
N GLN A 763 25.76 -20.71 11.48
CA GLN A 763 26.84 -20.48 12.44
C GLN A 763 28.09 -19.95 11.74
N THR A 764 28.64 -18.87 12.26
CA THR A 764 29.81 -18.23 11.69
C THR A 764 31.06 -19.06 11.95
N TYR A 765 32.13 -18.80 11.20
CA TYR A 765 33.44 -19.44 11.44
C TYR A 765 33.95 -19.18 12.87
N PHE A 766 33.62 -18.02 13.43
CA PHE A 766 33.92 -17.69 14.83
C PHE A 766 33.19 -18.63 15.80
N GLU A 767 31.88 -18.80 15.63
CA GLU A 767 31.06 -19.67 16.50
C GLU A 767 31.49 -21.14 16.39
N GLN A 768 31.89 -21.57 15.18
CA GLN A 768 32.40 -22.92 14.92
C GLN A 768 33.86 -23.11 15.35
N LYS A 769 34.57 -22.05 15.77
CA LYS A 769 36.03 -22.04 15.99
C LYS A 769 36.83 -22.57 14.78
N LYS A 770 36.30 -22.34 13.57
CA LYS A 770 36.88 -22.77 12.31
C LYS A 770 37.85 -21.70 11.78
N PRO A 771 39.08 -22.04 11.37
CA PRO A 771 39.99 -21.07 10.77
C PRO A 771 39.47 -20.64 9.40
N LEU A 772 39.61 -19.35 9.08
CA LEU A 772 39.30 -18.81 7.75
C LEU A 772 40.54 -18.93 6.86
N ALA A 773 40.42 -19.52 5.67
CA ALA A 773 41.56 -19.70 4.77
C ALA A 773 42.14 -18.35 4.31
N ALA A 774 43.46 -18.31 4.08
CA ALA A 774 44.20 -17.08 3.76
C ALA A 774 43.75 -16.43 2.43
N ASN A 775 43.15 -17.19 1.53
CA ASN A 775 42.66 -16.78 0.21
C ASN A 775 41.12 -16.66 0.12
N VAL A 776 40.38 -16.70 1.23
CA VAL A 776 38.91 -16.55 1.17
C VAL A 776 38.56 -15.24 0.48
N HIS A 777 37.70 -15.35 -0.53
CA HIS A 777 37.27 -14.25 -1.36
C HIS A 777 36.48 -13.23 -0.53
N ASP A 778 37.09 -12.06 -0.26
CA ASP A 778 36.38 -10.90 0.28
C ASP A 778 35.65 -10.26 -0.90
N TRP A 779 34.32 -10.44 -0.99
CA TRP A 779 33.53 -9.85 -2.07
C TRP A 779 33.62 -8.31 -1.99
N ARG A 780 34.58 -7.75 -2.74
CA ARG A 780 34.79 -6.32 -2.93
C ARG A 780 34.59 -5.97 -4.41
N ARG A 781 33.34 -5.79 -4.79
CA ARG A 781 32.98 -4.93 -5.93
C ARG A 781 31.91 -3.94 -5.51
N GLN A 782 32.32 -2.96 -4.71
CA GLN A 782 31.87 -1.56 -4.80
C GLN A 782 32.70 -0.66 -3.90
#